data_AF-A0A7L3ED87-F1
#
_entry.id   AF-A0A7L3ED87-F1
#
_cell.length_a   1.000
_cell.length_b   1.000
_cell.length_c   1.000
_cell.angle_alpha   90.00
_cell.angle_beta   90.00
_cell.angle_gamma   90.00
#
_symmetry.space_group_name_H-M   'P 1'
#
loop_
_entity.id
_entity.type
_entity.pdbx_description
1 polymer ?
#
loop_
_entity_poly.entity_id
_entity_poly.type
_entity_poly.pdbx_seq_one_letter_code
_entity_poly.pdbx_strand_id
1 'polypeptide(L)'
;RGLITLSSNSSYILEPAPNSPNQHLIYRVDNLRLQRGACGYQGTEDAAEDWLRDFTTGMKPPGQRVKREALQATKYVELLLVADYAEFQKHHFSIEETRHKLVEAANYVDKFYRALNIRIALVGLEIWNYGDKCDITENPYSTLKSFLAWSSKERLHRKHDNAQLITGVPFKGTTVGLAPVMAMCSDFQSGGVNMDHSDNAIGVAATIAHEMGHNFGMNHDSAGCCSTPAADGGCIMASATGHPFPKVFNQCNRQELEKYLQSGGGMCLSNMPDTKRMYGGGKCGNGYLEEGEECDCGEVEECRNPCCDPRSCSLKPGAECAHGSCCHQCKLMSPGTPCRKRSGPCDLPEFCTGESPFCPLNSYQIDGAPCDGGRAYCYSGMCLTYRDQCVQLWGPGAQPAPDACFEKVNAAGDIYGNCGKDIYGNYRKCETRDAKCGKIQCQSSAFKPLQPNAVPIDTTVNRQRCRGTHVYRSDSEEKEMLDPGLVLTGTKCGSHHVCFEGRCQNMSIIFDSESCSKKCHGNGVCNNNKNCHCNQGWAPPFCNKEGTGGSLDSGPPLPEGSSAVVIALAILAPILLLNGILFLLYYLKCWSKFAICSLKKTPQFSDTSGTGHANPAFKLRTPQQQRKVTGFPEIPPKPPSQQAPGLQMNRQQPPTSSGTHSCSLGQPVGPAQPALPKDIPRRTPPSRPAPPAPKPPTSQDISRPRPPQRALPANPIPSRSRGWQGSSPAVPLPPGHTRTPGHLQPGAESSGAWRAGAVNNFKAGQPGSRGHS
;
A
#
# COMPACT_ATOMS: atom_id res chain seq x y z
N ARG A 1 14.03 11.62 -38.11
CA ARG A 1 13.37 10.30 -37.93
C ARG A 1 12.78 10.28 -36.52
N GLY A 2 11.58 9.77 -36.32
CA GLY A 2 10.90 9.80 -35.02
C GLY A 2 9.99 8.58 -34.81
N LEU A 3 9.70 8.21 -33.57
CA LEU A 3 8.80 7.10 -33.22
C LEU A 3 7.53 7.66 -32.58
N ILE A 4 6.37 7.25 -33.09
CA ILE A 4 5.06 7.57 -32.54
C ILE A 4 4.48 6.29 -31.94
N THR A 5 4.28 6.27 -30.62
CA THR A 5 3.65 5.15 -29.91
C THR A 5 2.26 5.58 -29.44
N LEU A 6 1.22 4.94 -29.99
CA LEU A 6 -0.18 5.24 -29.65
C LEU A 6 -0.74 4.31 -28.56
N SER A 7 -0.21 3.09 -28.46
CA SER A 7 -0.54 2.10 -27.42
C SER A 7 0.60 1.09 -27.29
N SER A 8 0.54 0.20 -26.30
CA SER A 8 1.56 -0.85 -26.08
C SER A 8 1.80 -1.75 -27.31
N ASN A 9 0.83 -1.85 -28.22
CA ASN A 9 0.89 -2.72 -29.41
C ASN A 9 0.81 -1.92 -30.73
N SER A 10 1.03 -0.60 -30.71
CA SER A 10 0.95 0.23 -31.91
C SER A 10 2.00 1.33 -31.89
N SER A 11 3.12 1.05 -32.55
CA SER A 11 4.22 1.99 -32.75
C SER A 11 4.48 2.21 -34.25
N TYR A 12 4.74 3.45 -34.63
CA TYR A 12 4.99 3.88 -36.01
C TYR A 12 6.29 4.67 -36.08
N ILE A 13 7.10 4.42 -37.09
CA ILE A 13 8.33 5.18 -37.34
C ILE A 13 8.06 6.19 -38.47
N LEU A 14 8.49 7.43 -38.24
CA LEU A 14 8.55 8.51 -39.21
C LEU A 14 9.96 8.64 -39.74
N GLU A 15 10.11 8.59 -41.05
CA GLU A 15 11.35 8.96 -41.74
C GLU A 15 11.08 10.06 -42.76
N PRO A 16 11.97 11.06 -42.89
CA PRO A 16 11.85 12.05 -43.96
C PRO A 16 11.99 11.35 -45.31
N ALA A 17 11.12 11.68 -46.25
CA ALA A 17 11.19 11.14 -47.60
C ALA A 17 12.49 11.61 -48.28
N PRO A 18 13.23 10.72 -48.96
CA PRO A 18 14.60 11.01 -49.43
C PRO A 18 14.72 12.22 -50.37
N ASN A 19 13.62 12.67 -51.01
CA ASN A 19 13.61 13.76 -51.98
C ASN A 19 12.68 14.93 -51.62
N SER A 20 12.10 14.98 -50.42
CA SER A 20 11.15 16.03 -50.03
C SER A 20 11.31 16.40 -48.54
N PRO A 21 11.88 17.56 -48.19
CA PRO A 21 12.13 17.96 -46.79
C PRO A 21 10.86 18.16 -45.97
N ASN A 22 9.69 18.29 -46.61
CA ASN A 22 8.39 18.49 -45.96
C ASN A 22 7.48 17.25 -45.97
N GLN A 23 7.96 16.09 -46.44
CA GLN A 23 7.17 14.85 -46.48
C GLN A 23 7.85 13.78 -45.63
N HIS A 24 7.03 13.04 -44.87
CA HIS A 24 7.50 11.96 -44.00
C HIS A 24 6.79 10.66 -44.36
N LEU A 25 7.55 9.59 -44.48
CA LEU A 25 7.06 8.23 -44.62
C LEU A 25 6.74 7.71 -43.21
N ILE A 26 5.53 7.18 -43.05
CA ILE A 26 5.07 6.56 -41.80
C ILE A 26 4.88 5.08 -42.07
N TYR A 27 5.53 4.24 -41.28
CA TYR A 27 5.35 2.80 -41.34
C TYR A 27 5.24 2.21 -39.94
N ARG A 28 4.43 1.16 -39.83
CA ARG A 28 4.23 0.43 -38.59
C ARG A 28 5.52 -0.34 -38.26
N VAL A 29 5.96 -0.31 -37.00
CA VAL A 29 7.20 -0.95 -36.56
C VAL A 29 7.22 -2.45 -36.91
N ASP A 30 6.06 -3.12 -36.81
CA ASP A 30 5.88 -4.54 -37.12
C ASP A 30 6.19 -4.90 -38.59
N ASN A 31 6.19 -3.91 -39.49
CA ASN A 31 6.39 -4.10 -40.92
C ASN A 31 7.82 -3.75 -41.39
N LEU A 32 8.72 -3.42 -40.47
CA LEU A 32 10.09 -3.03 -40.83
C LEU A 32 10.96 -4.25 -41.12
N ARG A 33 11.29 -4.47 -42.40
CA ARG A 33 12.34 -5.42 -42.80
C ARG A 33 13.66 -4.67 -42.96
N LEU A 34 14.54 -4.76 -41.96
CA LEU A 34 15.88 -4.16 -42.02
C LEU A 34 16.74 -4.87 -43.08
N GLN A 35 17.24 -4.13 -44.08
CA GLN A 35 18.32 -4.62 -44.95
C GLN A 35 19.69 -4.50 -44.24
N ARG A 36 20.51 -5.56 -44.35
CA ARG A 36 21.87 -5.65 -43.78
C ARG A 36 22.86 -4.71 -44.48
N GLY A 37 23.62 -3.97 -43.68
CA GLY A 37 24.92 -3.35 -44.01
C GLY A 37 25.15 -2.04 -43.25
N ALA A 38 26.35 -1.64 -42.81
CA ALA A 38 27.63 -2.32 -42.66
C ALA A 38 28.46 -1.53 -41.62
N CYS A 39 28.60 -2.05 -40.39
CA CYS A 39 29.77 -1.82 -39.53
C CYS A 39 29.86 -2.90 -38.42
N GLY A 40 30.71 -3.91 -38.63
CA GLY A 40 31.51 -4.51 -37.55
C GLY A 40 30.88 -5.37 -36.45
N TYR A 41 29.71 -6.01 -36.62
CA TYR A 41 29.21 -6.98 -35.63
C TYR A 41 28.68 -8.26 -36.29
N GLN A 42 29.35 -9.39 -36.04
CA GLN A 42 28.85 -10.73 -36.36
C GLN A 42 28.12 -11.28 -35.13
N GLY A 43 26.81 -11.06 -35.06
CA GLY A 43 25.91 -11.64 -34.06
C GLY A 43 24.79 -12.42 -34.74
N THR A 44 24.38 -13.53 -34.11
CA THR A 44 23.29 -14.43 -34.54
C THR A 44 21.92 -13.73 -34.53
N GLU A 45 20.96 -14.30 -35.27
CA GLU A 45 19.62 -13.73 -35.53
C GLU A 45 18.84 -13.32 -34.27
N ASP A 46 19.09 -13.96 -33.12
CA ASP A 46 18.46 -13.63 -31.83
C ASP A 46 18.80 -12.22 -31.29
N ALA A 47 19.95 -11.64 -31.64
CA ALA A 47 20.39 -10.36 -31.09
C ALA A 47 19.67 -9.14 -31.69
N ALA A 48 19.10 -9.28 -32.90
CA ALA A 48 18.38 -8.19 -33.57
C ALA A 48 16.95 -8.02 -33.03
N GLU A 49 16.29 -9.13 -32.66
CA GLU A 49 15.01 -9.08 -31.93
C GLU A 49 15.20 -8.56 -30.50
N ASP A 50 16.29 -8.96 -29.82
CA ASP A 50 16.56 -8.51 -28.45
C ASP A 50 16.83 -7.01 -28.39
N TRP A 51 17.51 -6.40 -29.37
CA TRP A 51 17.67 -4.94 -29.41
C TRP A 51 16.35 -4.20 -29.65
N LEU A 52 15.48 -4.71 -30.52
CA LEU A 52 14.16 -4.10 -30.77
C LEU A 52 13.24 -4.23 -29.54
N ARG A 53 13.34 -5.35 -28.82
CA ARG A 53 12.67 -5.56 -27.52
C ARG A 53 13.27 -4.64 -26.45
N ASP A 54 14.58 -4.52 -26.33
CA ASP A 54 15.23 -3.61 -25.36
C ASP A 54 14.96 -2.13 -25.67
N PHE A 55 14.86 -1.75 -26.95
CA PHE A 55 14.51 -0.38 -27.36
C PHE A 55 13.05 -0.04 -27.03
N THR A 56 12.14 -1.02 -27.13
CA THR A 56 10.73 -0.87 -26.74
C THR A 56 10.50 -1.03 -25.23
N THR A 57 11.38 -1.73 -24.52
CA THR A 57 11.29 -1.97 -23.06
C THR A 57 12.07 -0.93 -22.24
N GLY A 58 13.07 -0.26 -22.84
CA GLY A 58 13.96 0.71 -22.20
C GLY A 58 13.34 2.08 -21.90
N MET A 59 12.19 2.40 -22.51
CA MET A 59 11.38 3.53 -22.09
C MET A 59 10.39 3.05 -21.03
N LYS A 60 10.77 3.23 -19.75
CA LYS A 60 9.80 3.22 -18.65
C LYS A 60 8.59 4.05 -19.10
N PRO A 61 7.33 3.57 -18.93
CA PRO A 61 6.19 4.46 -19.10
C PRO A 61 6.48 5.71 -18.26
N PRO A 62 6.19 6.93 -18.76
CA PRO A 62 6.37 8.14 -17.96
C PRO A 62 5.66 7.84 -16.65
N GLY A 63 6.44 7.82 -15.55
CA GLY A 63 5.98 7.33 -14.26
C GLY A 63 4.57 7.84 -14.06
N GLN A 64 3.60 6.93 -14.09
CA GLN A 64 2.19 7.26 -14.11
C GLN A 64 2.04 8.18 -12.92
N ARG A 65 1.79 9.48 -13.16
CA ARG A 65 1.83 10.49 -12.11
C ARG A 65 0.65 10.16 -11.22
N VAL A 66 0.86 9.28 -10.25
CA VAL A 66 -0.12 8.92 -9.24
C VAL A 66 -0.54 10.25 -8.66
N LYS A 67 -1.81 10.58 -8.84
CA LYS A 67 -2.33 11.85 -8.36
C LYS A 67 -2.03 11.86 -6.87
N ARG A 68 -1.37 12.92 -6.39
CA ARG A 68 -0.96 13.15 -4.99
C ARG A 68 -2.10 12.85 -3.99
N GLU A 69 -3.34 12.85 -4.47
CA GLU A 69 -4.60 12.53 -3.81
C GLU A 69 -4.65 11.14 -3.12
N ALA A 70 -4.11 10.05 -3.70
CA ALA A 70 -4.19 8.71 -3.08
C ALA A 70 -3.35 8.57 -1.78
N LEU A 71 -2.27 9.38 -1.70
CA LEU A 71 -1.40 9.53 -0.51
C LEU A 71 -1.91 10.62 0.44
N GLN A 72 -2.80 11.50 -0.02
CA GLN A 72 -3.36 12.61 0.77
C GLN A 72 -4.65 12.25 1.49
N ALA A 73 -5.38 11.23 1.01
CA ALA A 73 -6.56 10.73 1.71
C ALA A 73 -6.15 10.08 3.05
N THR A 74 -6.87 10.44 4.10
CA THR A 74 -6.73 9.85 5.44
C THR A 74 -6.88 8.32 5.36
N LYS A 75 -5.99 7.60 6.02
CA LYS A 75 -6.06 6.15 6.16
C LYS A 75 -6.65 5.78 7.51
N TYR A 76 -7.35 4.67 7.58
CA TYR A 76 -7.95 4.16 8.80
C TYR A 76 -7.39 2.76 9.07
N VAL A 77 -7.03 2.48 10.32
CA VAL A 77 -6.64 1.15 10.78
C VAL A 77 -7.71 0.67 11.74
N GLU A 78 -8.43 -0.39 11.37
CA GLU A 78 -9.29 -1.16 12.25
C GLU A 78 -8.43 -2.04 13.17
N LEU A 79 -8.19 -1.59 14.39
CA LEU A 79 -7.32 -2.22 15.38
C LEU A 79 -8.09 -3.18 16.30
N LEU A 80 -7.57 -4.40 16.44
CA LEU A 80 -7.92 -5.36 17.49
C LEU A 80 -6.82 -5.37 18.56
N LEU A 81 -7.13 -4.98 19.80
CA LEU A 81 -6.24 -5.15 20.94
C LEU A 81 -6.61 -6.38 21.75
N VAL A 82 -5.60 -7.15 22.16
CA VAL A 82 -5.77 -8.36 22.95
C VAL A 82 -4.86 -8.29 24.17
N ALA A 83 -5.41 -8.47 25.37
CA ALA A 83 -4.64 -8.66 26.60
C ALA A 83 -4.58 -10.15 26.94
N ASP A 84 -3.37 -10.65 27.16
CA ASP A 84 -3.19 -12.03 27.63
C ASP A 84 -3.58 -12.20 29.12
N TYR A 85 -3.54 -13.44 29.60
CA TYR A 85 -3.91 -13.74 30.98
C TYR A 85 -2.95 -13.11 31.98
N ALA A 86 -1.65 -13.01 31.65
CA ALA A 86 -0.66 -12.36 32.51
C ALA A 86 -0.92 -10.86 32.67
N GLU A 87 -1.35 -10.17 31.61
CA GLU A 87 -1.74 -8.76 31.66
C GLU A 87 -3.00 -8.56 32.50
N PHE A 88 -3.96 -9.47 32.40
CA PHE A 88 -5.14 -9.47 33.27
C PHE A 88 -4.77 -9.69 34.75
N GLN A 89 -3.79 -10.55 35.04
CA GLN A 89 -3.25 -10.73 36.39
C GLN A 89 -2.55 -9.48 36.91
N LYS A 90 -1.79 -8.79 36.04
CA LYS A 90 -1.08 -7.55 36.36
C LYS A 90 -2.03 -6.46 36.85
N HIS A 91 -3.24 -6.39 36.29
CA HIS A 91 -4.32 -5.49 36.72
C HIS A 91 -5.27 -6.14 37.73
N HIS A 92 -4.72 -6.89 38.68
CA HIS A 92 -5.47 -7.42 39.82
C HIS A 92 -6.70 -8.25 39.46
N PHE A 93 -6.68 -8.96 38.32
CA PHE A 93 -7.82 -9.73 37.82
C PHE A 93 -9.07 -8.87 37.57
N SER A 94 -8.88 -7.58 37.28
CA SER A 94 -9.96 -6.64 36.99
C SER A 94 -10.09 -6.42 35.48
N ILE A 95 -11.26 -6.78 34.95
CA ILE A 95 -11.59 -6.56 33.53
C ILE A 95 -11.63 -5.06 33.24
N GLU A 96 -12.19 -4.27 34.16
CA GLU A 96 -12.33 -2.83 33.99
C GLU A 96 -10.99 -2.10 34.01
N GLU A 97 -10.09 -2.44 34.93
CA GLU A 97 -8.74 -1.82 34.97
C GLU A 97 -7.95 -2.17 33.72
N THR A 98 -7.99 -3.44 33.31
CA THR A 98 -7.34 -3.90 32.06
C THR A 98 -7.92 -3.16 30.87
N ARG A 99 -9.25 -3.13 30.73
CA ARG A 99 -9.95 -2.43 29.64
C ARG A 99 -9.57 -0.95 29.61
N HIS A 100 -9.56 -0.27 30.75
CA HIS A 100 -9.22 1.16 30.84
C HIS A 100 -7.81 1.43 30.31
N LYS A 101 -6.81 0.63 30.72
CA LYS A 101 -5.44 0.80 30.24
C LYS A 101 -5.31 0.54 28.74
N LEU A 102 -5.96 -0.49 28.21
CA LEU A 102 -5.94 -0.81 26.77
C LEU A 102 -6.59 0.31 25.94
N VAL A 103 -7.74 0.84 26.38
CA VAL A 103 -8.41 1.95 25.70
C VAL A 103 -7.56 3.22 25.76
N GLU A 104 -6.94 3.52 26.91
CA GLU A 104 -6.02 4.64 27.04
C GLU A 104 -4.82 4.51 26.09
N ALA A 105 -4.22 3.30 26.01
CA ALA A 105 -3.14 3.02 25.08
C ALA A 105 -3.57 3.23 23.63
N ALA A 106 -4.75 2.71 23.22
CA ALA A 106 -5.28 2.89 21.87
C ALA A 106 -5.46 4.38 21.50
N ASN A 107 -5.94 5.20 22.43
CA ASN A 107 -6.08 6.64 22.24
C ASN A 107 -4.74 7.35 21.99
N TYR A 108 -3.68 6.94 22.71
CA TYR A 108 -2.33 7.45 22.44
C TYR A 108 -1.81 6.98 21.08
N VAL A 109 -2.05 5.73 20.69
CA VAL A 109 -1.67 5.20 19.37
C VAL A 109 -2.36 6.00 18.25
N ASP A 110 -3.67 6.27 18.33
CA ASP A 110 -4.36 7.18 17.38
C ASP A 110 -3.69 8.55 17.33
N LYS A 111 -3.42 9.14 18.49
CA LYS A 111 -2.76 10.46 18.59
C LYS A 111 -1.39 10.48 17.91
N PHE A 112 -0.59 9.43 18.03
CA PHE A 112 0.72 9.34 17.38
C PHE A 112 0.60 9.24 15.85
N TYR A 113 -0.36 8.45 15.36
CA TYR A 113 -0.57 8.22 13.93
C TYR A 113 -1.29 9.33 13.20
N ARG A 114 -2.04 10.21 13.90
CA ARG A 114 -2.64 11.42 13.31
C ARG A 114 -1.60 12.30 12.60
N ALA A 115 -0.36 12.36 13.11
CA ALA A 115 0.75 13.08 12.48
C ALA A 115 1.16 12.48 11.11
N LEU A 116 0.79 11.23 10.82
CA LEU A 116 1.01 10.55 9.54
C LEU A 116 -0.25 10.49 8.67
N ASN A 117 -1.31 11.22 9.02
CA ASN A 117 -2.62 11.19 8.35
C ASN A 117 -3.26 9.79 8.38
N ILE A 118 -3.03 9.06 9.47
CA ILE A 118 -3.62 7.75 9.76
C ILE A 118 -4.46 7.89 11.03
N ARG A 119 -5.66 7.34 11.02
CA ARG A 119 -6.56 7.22 12.17
C ARG A 119 -6.60 5.79 12.64
N ILE A 120 -6.55 5.58 13.95
CA ILE A 120 -6.55 4.25 14.57
C ILE A 120 -7.88 4.06 15.28
N ALA A 121 -8.70 3.17 14.73
CA ALA A 121 -10.02 2.86 15.25
C ALA A 121 -9.98 1.55 16.03
N LEU A 122 -10.21 1.60 17.33
CA LEU A 122 -10.31 0.40 18.17
C LEU A 122 -11.66 -0.29 17.91
N VAL A 123 -11.69 -1.21 16.95
CA VAL A 123 -12.89 -1.99 16.57
C VAL A 123 -13.07 -3.26 17.40
N GLY A 124 -12.04 -3.63 18.17
CA GLY A 124 -12.07 -4.80 19.01
C GLY A 124 -11.11 -4.71 20.18
N LEU A 125 -11.59 -5.13 21.35
CA LEU A 125 -10.79 -5.35 22.55
C LEU A 125 -11.16 -6.72 23.11
N GLU A 126 -10.16 -7.52 23.44
CA GLU A 126 -10.33 -8.85 24.02
C GLU A 126 -9.39 -9.04 25.20
N ILE A 127 -9.91 -9.58 26.30
CA ILE A 127 -9.12 -9.86 27.51
C ILE A 127 -9.27 -11.35 27.81
N TRP A 128 -8.14 -12.07 27.83
CA TRP A 128 -8.13 -13.49 28.13
C TRP A 128 -8.16 -13.74 29.63
N ASN A 129 -9.35 -13.63 30.23
CA ASN A 129 -9.54 -13.70 31.70
C ASN A 129 -9.65 -15.13 32.27
N TYR A 130 -9.70 -16.16 31.43
CA TYR A 130 -9.76 -17.58 31.85
C TYR A 130 -8.49 -18.37 31.52
N GLY A 131 -7.51 -17.74 30.86
CA GLY A 131 -6.30 -18.38 30.34
C GLY A 131 -6.07 -18.02 28.87
N ASP A 132 -4.83 -18.19 28.43
CA ASP A 132 -4.41 -17.77 27.09
C ASP A 132 -5.03 -18.62 25.98
N LYS A 133 -5.35 -17.98 24.85
CA LYS A 133 -5.90 -18.66 23.67
C LYS A 133 -4.85 -19.08 22.64
N CYS A 134 -3.59 -18.72 22.88
CA CYS A 134 -2.43 -19.15 22.12
C CYS A 134 -1.22 -19.24 23.06
N ASP A 135 -0.17 -19.92 22.61
CA ASP A 135 1.05 -20.07 23.40
C ASP A 135 1.78 -18.73 23.60
N ILE A 136 1.83 -18.24 24.84
CA ILE A 136 2.61 -17.07 25.25
C ILE A 136 3.88 -17.51 25.99
N THR A 137 5.03 -16.99 25.56
CA THR A 137 6.34 -17.38 26.09
C THR A 137 7.26 -16.16 26.25
N GLU A 138 8.34 -16.31 27.03
CA GLU A 138 9.39 -15.28 27.14
C GLU A 138 10.14 -15.04 25.81
N ASN A 139 9.99 -15.93 24.82
CA ASN A 139 10.57 -15.74 23.49
C ASN A 139 9.56 -14.99 22.59
N PRO A 140 9.85 -13.74 22.18
CA PRO A 140 8.91 -12.94 21.39
C PRO A 140 8.62 -13.56 20.01
N TYR A 141 9.55 -14.33 19.44
CA TYR A 141 9.34 -14.97 18.13
C TYR A 141 8.29 -16.08 18.16
N SER A 142 8.31 -16.94 19.19
CA SER A 142 7.30 -17.99 19.36
C SER A 142 5.95 -17.40 19.70
N THR A 143 5.92 -16.40 20.58
CA THR A 143 4.70 -15.68 20.96
C THR A 143 4.06 -14.98 19.75
N LEU A 144 4.84 -14.24 18.94
CA LEU A 144 4.37 -13.60 17.71
C LEU A 144 3.79 -14.62 16.72
N LYS A 145 4.49 -15.73 16.49
CA LYS A 145 4.00 -16.77 15.58
C LYS A 145 2.67 -17.35 16.05
N SER A 146 2.55 -17.67 17.33
CA SER A 146 1.34 -18.23 17.92
C SER A 146 0.17 -17.25 17.85
N PHE A 147 0.44 -15.98 18.18
CA PHE A 147 -0.56 -14.91 18.16
C PHE A 147 -1.07 -14.61 16.76
N LEU A 148 -0.19 -14.49 15.75
CA LEU A 148 -0.61 -14.25 14.36
C LEU A 148 -1.45 -15.42 13.82
N ALA A 149 -1.10 -16.67 14.15
CA ALA A 149 -1.88 -17.84 13.78
C ALA A 149 -3.28 -17.84 14.43
N TRP A 150 -3.39 -17.36 15.68
CA TRP A 150 -4.67 -17.16 16.35
C TRP A 150 -5.47 -16.01 15.72
N SER A 151 -4.86 -14.84 15.52
CA SER A 151 -5.49 -13.64 14.96
C SER A 151 -6.03 -13.88 13.54
N SER A 152 -5.29 -14.62 12.71
CA SER A 152 -5.73 -15.01 11.36
C SER A 152 -7.06 -15.79 11.38
N LYS A 153 -7.25 -16.68 12.37
CA LYS A 153 -8.53 -17.40 12.57
C LYS A 153 -9.62 -16.49 13.13
N GLU A 154 -9.26 -15.59 14.04
CA GLU A 154 -10.21 -14.65 14.65
C GLU A 154 -10.76 -13.66 13.62
N ARG A 155 -9.96 -13.29 12.61
CA ARG A 155 -10.35 -12.41 11.50
C ARG A 155 -11.60 -12.88 10.75
N LEU A 156 -11.84 -14.20 10.71
CA LEU A 156 -13.04 -14.78 10.11
C LEU A 156 -14.33 -14.42 10.87
N HIS A 157 -14.23 -14.22 12.18
CA HIS A 157 -15.35 -13.89 13.06
C HIS A 157 -15.46 -12.38 13.28
N ARG A 158 -14.32 -11.72 13.45
CA ARG A 158 -14.20 -10.29 13.75
C ARG A 158 -13.23 -9.67 12.76
N LYS A 159 -13.77 -9.02 11.72
CA LYS A 159 -12.95 -8.26 10.76
C LYS A 159 -12.18 -7.16 11.49
N HIS A 160 -10.91 -7.05 11.15
CA HIS A 160 -9.96 -6.05 11.62
C HIS A 160 -8.79 -6.01 10.63
N ASP A 161 -8.11 -4.87 10.56
CA ASP A 161 -6.96 -4.68 9.68
C ASP A 161 -5.69 -5.22 10.34
N ASN A 162 -5.51 -4.91 11.63
CA ASN A 162 -4.32 -5.21 12.41
C ASN A 162 -4.68 -5.69 13.82
N ALA A 163 -3.93 -6.66 14.34
CA ALA A 163 -4.10 -7.16 15.71
C ALA A 163 -2.82 -6.99 16.52
N GLN A 164 -2.94 -6.49 17.75
CA GLN A 164 -1.81 -6.28 18.65
C GLN A 164 -2.07 -6.96 19.99
N LEU A 165 -1.15 -7.86 20.37
CA LEU A 165 -1.16 -8.49 21.68
C LEU A 165 -0.43 -7.58 22.68
N ILE A 166 -1.04 -7.35 23.82
CA ILE A 166 -0.42 -6.80 25.03
C ILE A 166 -0.21 -7.97 25.99
N THR A 167 1.03 -8.19 26.41
CA THR A 167 1.39 -9.28 27.32
C THR A 167 2.02 -8.76 28.60
N GLY A 168 1.58 -9.33 29.72
CA GLY A 168 2.23 -9.16 31.02
C GLY A 168 3.46 -10.05 31.22
N VAL A 169 3.74 -10.97 30.29
CA VAL A 169 4.91 -11.86 30.33
C VAL A 169 6.16 -11.09 29.90
N PRO A 170 7.23 -11.07 30.71
CA PRO A 170 8.46 -10.40 30.34
C PRO A 170 9.19 -11.18 29.23
N PHE A 171 9.53 -10.50 28.14
CA PHE A 171 10.36 -11.09 27.09
C PHE A 171 11.83 -11.14 27.48
N LYS A 172 12.55 -12.15 26.97
CA LYS A 172 13.95 -12.38 27.28
C LYS A 172 14.85 -11.38 26.55
N GLY A 173 15.51 -10.51 27.32
CA GLY A 173 16.47 -9.52 26.82
C GLY A 173 15.94 -8.11 27.01
N THR A 174 16.20 -7.23 26.05
CA THR A 174 15.64 -5.85 26.04
C THR A 174 14.36 -5.73 25.24
N THR A 175 14.00 -6.78 24.48
CA THR A 175 12.90 -6.74 23.53
C THR A 175 11.59 -6.46 24.22
N VAL A 176 10.97 -5.33 23.87
CA VAL A 176 9.65 -4.95 24.40
C VAL A 176 8.53 -5.20 23.40
N GLY A 177 8.84 -5.44 22.13
CA GLY A 177 7.85 -5.74 21.09
C GLY A 177 8.46 -6.47 19.90
N LEU A 178 7.61 -7.05 19.06
CA LEU A 178 8.02 -7.63 17.78
C LEU A 178 6.85 -7.70 16.79
N ALA A 179 7.10 -7.28 15.55
CA ALA A 179 6.14 -7.36 14.45
C ALA A 179 6.79 -7.65 13.07
N PRO A 180 6.04 -8.25 12.12
CA PRO A 180 6.49 -8.41 10.75
C PRO A 180 6.52 -7.07 9.99
N VAL A 181 7.56 -6.91 9.18
CA VAL A 181 7.75 -5.70 8.35
C VAL A 181 6.90 -5.78 7.08
N MET A 182 6.27 -4.67 6.67
CA MET A 182 5.41 -4.56 5.47
C MET A 182 4.23 -5.54 5.44
N ALA A 183 3.65 -5.84 6.61
CA ALA A 183 2.60 -6.83 6.76
C ALA A 183 1.20 -6.27 7.03
N MET A 184 1.04 -4.93 7.08
CA MET A 184 -0.27 -4.31 7.29
C MET A 184 -1.28 -4.75 6.22
N CYS A 185 -2.47 -5.15 6.63
CA CYS A 185 -3.54 -5.77 5.81
C CYS A 185 -3.31 -7.22 5.36
N SER A 186 -2.16 -7.84 5.66
CA SER A 186 -1.97 -9.27 5.41
C SER A 186 -2.89 -10.11 6.30
N ASP A 187 -3.58 -11.08 5.69
CA ASP A 187 -4.45 -12.04 6.39
C ASP A 187 -3.70 -12.93 7.40
N PHE A 188 -2.38 -13.06 7.25
CA PHE A 188 -1.55 -13.96 8.06
C PHE A 188 -0.54 -13.23 8.94
N GLN A 189 -0.15 -12.01 8.60
CA GLN A 189 0.99 -11.33 9.21
C GLN A 189 0.68 -9.93 9.75
N SER A 190 -0.54 -9.41 9.58
CA SER A 190 -0.92 -8.07 10.04
C SER A 190 -1.15 -8.00 11.55
N GLY A 191 -0.05 -7.86 12.30
CA GLY A 191 -0.10 -7.68 13.73
C GLY A 191 1.28 -7.63 14.39
N GLY A 192 1.27 -7.62 15.73
CA GLY A 192 2.47 -7.57 16.56
C GLY A 192 2.21 -8.01 18.00
N VAL A 193 3.30 -8.21 18.75
CA VAL A 193 3.26 -8.53 20.19
C VAL A 193 4.02 -7.46 20.96
N ASN A 194 3.46 -7.04 22.10
CA ASN A 194 3.92 -5.88 22.87
C ASN A 194 3.94 -6.24 24.36
N MET A 195 5.11 -6.20 24.99
CA MET A 195 5.26 -6.36 26.42
C MET A 195 4.83 -5.09 27.14
N ASP A 196 3.95 -5.21 28.14
CA ASP A 196 3.60 -4.08 28.98
C ASP A 196 4.68 -3.83 30.04
N HIS A 197 5.66 -3.00 29.68
CA HIS A 197 6.87 -2.72 30.47
C HIS A 197 6.74 -1.55 31.45
N SER A 198 5.58 -0.90 31.53
CA SER A 198 5.37 0.26 32.40
C SER A 198 3.92 0.35 32.89
N ASP A 199 3.70 0.94 34.06
CA ASP A 199 2.34 1.25 34.51
C ASP A 199 1.71 2.39 33.68
N ASN A 200 2.54 3.22 33.07
CA ASN A 200 2.07 4.31 32.20
C ASN A 200 1.65 3.76 30.82
N ALA A 201 0.39 3.96 30.45
CA ALA A 201 -0.18 3.53 29.17
C ALA A 201 0.58 4.07 27.94
N ILE A 202 1.27 5.21 28.07
CA ILE A 202 2.12 5.76 26.99
C ILE A 202 3.25 4.78 26.64
N GLY A 203 3.78 4.03 27.63
CA GLY A 203 4.89 3.10 27.41
C GLY A 203 4.51 1.97 26.45
N VAL A 204 3.39 1.28 26.73
CA VAL A 204 2.87 0.23 25.83
C VAL A 204 2.31 0.81 24.54
N ALA A 205 1.70 2.00 24.56
CA ALA A 205 1.23 2.67 23.35
C ALA A 205 2.38 3.01 22.39
N ALA A 206 3.52 3.46 22.91
CA ALA A 206 4.72 3.71 22.11
C ALA A 206 5.25 2.41 21.48
N THR A 207 5.25 1.31 22.23
CA THR A 207 5.60 -0.02 21.69
C THR A 207 4.62 -0.43 20.58
N ILE A 208 3.31 -0.34 20.80
CA ILE A 208 2.30 -0.66 19.77
C ILE A 208 2.52 0.19 18.51
N ALA A 209 2.77 1.49 18.66
CA ALA A 209 3.03 2.37 17.53
C ALA A 209 4.35 2.03 16.80
N HIS A 210 5.36 1.57 17.52
CA HIS A 210 6.60 1.09 16.94
C HIS A 210 6.36 -0.17 16.10
N GLU A 211 5.70 -1.18 16.67
CA GLU A 211 5.41 -2.46 16.01
C GLU A 211 4.46 -2.30 14.82
N MET A 212 3.43 -1.46 14.95
CA MET A 212 2.60 -1.08 13.81
C MET A 212 3.41 -0.32 12.75
N GLY A 213 4.41 0.47 13.14
CA GLY A 213 5.36 1.12 12.23
C GLY A 213 6.09 0.11 11.35
N HIS A 214 6.52 -1.02 11.92
CA HIS A 214 7.03 -2.15 11.15
C HIS A 214 6.00 -2.74 10.20
N ASN A 215 4.76 -2.97 10.64
CA ASN A 215 3.71 -3.42 9.72
C ASN A 215 3.50 -2.46 8.54
N PHE A 216 3.73 -1.15 8.74
CA PHE A 216 3.74 -0.11 7.71
C PHE A 216 5.03 0.00 6.88
N GLY A 217 6.00 -0.88 7.10
CA GLY A 217 7.27 -0.92 6.37
C GLY A 217 8.32 0.09 6.85
N MET A 218 8.14 0.70 8.03
CA MET A 218 9.13 1.61 8.62
C MET A 218 10.26 0.80 9.25
N ASN A 219 11.49 1.27 9.07
CA ASN A 219 12.66 0.73 9.74
C ASN A 219 12.98 1.54 11.00
N HIS A 220 13.88 1.02 11.83
CA HIS A 220 14.41 1.83 12.92
C HIS A 220 15.13 3.08 12.40
N ASP A 221 15.11 4.11 13.23
CA ASP A 221 15.69 5.40 12.92
C ASP A 221 17.18 5.33 12.69
N SER A 222 17.57 5.99 11.61
CA SER A 222 18.94 6.19 11.20
C SER A 222 19.59 7.34 11.95
N ALA A 223 20.93 7.34 12.06
CA ALA A 223 21.66 8.50 12.56
C ALA A 223 21.29 9.74 11.72
N GLY A 224 20.78 10.78 12.38
CA GLY A 224 20.32 12.03 11.73
C GLY A 224 18.86 12.05 11.29
N CYS A 225 18.08 10.97 11.42
CA CYS A 225 16.64 10.98 11.12
C CYS A 225 15.80 11.59 12.25
N CYS A 226 16.06 11.19 13.49
CA CYS A 226 15.35 11.75 14.65
C CYS A 226 15.96 13.08 15.05
N SER A 227 15.19 14.16 14.90
CA SER A 227 15.58 15.51 15.35
C SER A 227 15.10 15.83 16.76
N THR A 228 14.25 14.99 17.34
CA THR A 228 13.69 15.17 18.69
C THR A 228 14.75 14.84 19.75
N PRO A 229 15.00 15.72 20.72
CA PRO A 229 15.94 15.45 21.80
C PRO A 229 15.55 14.22 22.63
N ALA A 230 16.55 13.50 23.16
CA ALA A 230 16.31 12.38 24.08
C ALA A 230 15.56 12.81 25.35
N ALA A 231 15.74 14.07 25.79
CA ALA A 231 15.01 14.64 26.92
C ALA A 231 13.49 14.76 26.68
N ASP A 232 13.06 14.81 25.42
CA ASP A 232 11.65 14.83 25.02
C ASP A 232 11.12 13.44 24.63
N GLY A 233 11.98 12.41 24.77
CA GLY A 233 11.67 11.01 24.56
C GLY A 233 12.07 10.47 23.19
N GLY A 234 12.66 11.30 22.32
CA GLY A 234 13.09 10.87 20.99
C GLY A 234 11.93 10.57 20.04
N CYS A 235 12.13 9.59 19.16
CA CYS A 235 11.20 9.22 18.09
C CYS A 235 10.71 7.78 18.23
N ILE A 236 9.49 7.49 17.76
CA ILE A 236 8.82 6.19 17.98
C ILE A 236 9.62 5.04 17.38
N MET A 237 10.20 5.22 16.19
CA MET A 237 11.00 4.18 15.52
C MET A 237 12.46 4.14 16.02
N ALA A 238 12.80 4.74 17.16
CA ALA A 238 14.11 4.54 17.77
C ALA A 238 14.33 3.06 18.10
N SER A 239 15.58 2.59 18.02
CA SER A 239 15.91 1.18 18.22
C SER A 239 15.86 0.70 19.67
N ALA A 240 15.66 1.61 20.61
CA ALA A 240 15.52 1.29 22.02
C ALA A 240 14.54 2.28 22.64
N THR A 241 13.63 1.77 23.46
CA THR A 241 12.69 2.59 24.20
C THR A 241 13.38 3.17 25.44
N GLY A 242 13.25 4.47 25.65
CA GLY A 242 13.79 5.18 26.81
C GLY A 242 12.71 5.92 27.59
N HIS A 243 13.10 6.47 28.76
CA HIS A 243 12.28 7.44 29.48
C HIS A 243 12.85 8.86 29.28
N PRO A 244 12.00 9.86 28.98
CA PRO A 244 10.56 9.75 28.73
C PRO A 244 10.21 9.01 27.43
N PHE A 245 8.99 8.48 27.32
CA PHE A 245 8.58 7.67 26.16
C PHE A 245 8.42 8.50 24.88
N PRO A 246 8.80 7.95 23.70
CA PRO A 246 8.68 8.64 22.42
C PRO A 246 7.21 8.84 22.03
N LYS A 247 6.93 9.94 21.33
CA LYS A 247 5.56 10.34 20.94
C LYS A 247 5.43 10.79 19.49
N VAL A 248 6.53 10.82 18.74
CA VAL A 248 6.58 11.40 17.39
C VAL A 248 7.27 10.48 16.39
N PHE A 249 6.73 10.44 15.17
CA PHE A 249 7.42 9.91 14.00
C PHE A 249 8.23 11.02 13.33
N ASN A 250 9.36 10.67 12.72
CA ASN A 250 10.20 11.63 11.99
C ASN A 250 9.95 11.61 10.47
N GLN A 251 10.67 12.48 9.75
CA GLN A 251 10.52 12.61 8.30
C GLN A 251 10.95 11.36 7.52
N CYS A 252 11.95 10.62 8.00
CA CYS A 252 12.38 9.38 7.36
C CYS A 252 11.28 8.33 7.42
N ASN A 253 10.64 8.16 8.59
CA ASN A 253 9.53 7.20 8.75
C ASN A 253 8.34 7.55 7.82
N ARG A 254 8.04 8.85 7.65
CA ARG A 254 7.01 9.31 6.71
C ARG A 254 7.36 8.93 5.26
N GLN A 255 8.61 9.08 4.84
CA GLN A 255 9.04 8.69 3.49
C GLN A 255 8.98 7.17 3.27
N GLU A 256 9.28 6.37 4.30
CA GLU A 256 9.17 4.92 4.24
C GLU A 256 7.70 4.47 4.12
N LEU A 257 6.81 5.05 4.93
CA LEU A 257 5.37 4.84 4.81
C LEU A 257 4.83 5.20 3.43
N GLU A 258 5.24 6.36 2.89
CA GLU A 258 4.82 6.78 1.54
C GLU A 258 5.27 5.77 0.48
N LYS A 259 6.48 5.22 0.58
CA LYS A 259 6.98 4.17 -0.34
C LYS A 259 6.17 2.88 -0.20
N TYR A 260 5.85 2.46 1.02
CA TYR A 260 5.03 1.27 1.29
C TYR A 260 3.62 1.39 0.71
N LEU A 261 2.95 2.53 0.91
CA LEU A 261 1.63 2.78 0.34
C LEU A 261 1.69 2.85 -1.20
N GLN A 262 2.77 3.40 -1.76
CA GLN A 262 2.98 3.46 -3.22
C GLN A 262 3.24 2.08 -3.84
N SER A 263 3.81 1.12 -3.11
CA SER A 263 4.01 -0.24 -3.62
C SER A 263 2.74 -1.09 -3.67
N GLY A 264 1.60 -0.54 -3.23
CA GLY A 264 0.33 -1.26 -3.09
C GLY A 264 0.12 -1.87 -1.71
N GLY A 265 0.91 -1.49 -0.72
CA GLY A 265 0.70 -1.89 0.67
C GLY A 265 -0.44 -1.10 1.32
N GLY A 266 -1.08 -1.68 2.34
CA GLY A 266 -2.13 -0.98 3.09
C GLY A 266 -3.49 -0.90 2.37
N MET A 267 -3.83 -1.90 1.54
CA MET A 267 -5.04 -1.86 0.72
C MET A 267 -6.33 -1.76 1.54
N CYS A 268 -6.38 -2.39 2.71
CA CYS A 268 -7.52 -2.36 3.63
C CYS A 268 -7.75 -0.99 4.31
N LEU A 269 -6.85 -0.03 4.18
CA LEU A 269 -6.86 1.17 5.03
C LEU A 269 -7.66 2.35 4.47
N SER A 270 -8.40 2.14 3.39
CA SER A 270 -9.09 3.23 2.67
C SER A 270 -10.56 3.35 3.02
N ASN A 271 -11.11 2.43 3.82
CA ASN A 271 -12.49 2.50 4.30
C ASN A 271 -12.58 3.11 5.69
N MET A 272 -13.67 3.83 5.91
CA MET A 272 -14.05 4.25 7.25
C MET A 272 -14.46 3.00 8.06
N PRO A 273 -14.06 2.91 9.34
CA PRO A 273 -14.39 1.76 10.19
C PRO A 273 -15.89 1.65 10.48
N ASP A 274 -16.36 0.44 10.79
CA ASP A 274 -17.70 0.22 11.33
C ASP A 274 -17.80 0.79 12.77
N THR A 275 -18.34 2.00 12.88
CA THR A 275 -18.47 2.74 14.14
C THR A 275 -19.34 2.04 15.18
N LYS A 276 -20.23 1.12 14.76
CA LYS A 276 -21.05 0.31 15.70
C LYS A 276 -20.22 -0.64 16.55
N ARG A 277 -19.01 -0.98 16.09
CA ARG A 277 -18.08 -1.89 16.77
C ARG A 277 -16.97 -1.14 17.50
N MET A 278 -16.88 0.17 17.29
CA MET A 278 -15.82 0.97 17.88
C MET A 278 -16.02 1.16 19.38
N TYR A 279 -14.90 1.15 20.09
CA TYR A 279 -14.84 1.48 21.50
C TYR A 279 -14.78 3.00 21.68
N GLY A 280 -15.56 3.54 22.62
CA GLY A 280 -15.63 4.98 22.92
C GLY A 280 -17.03 5.57 22.82
N GLY A 281 -17.93 4.92 22.06
CA GLY A 281 -19.31 5.38 21.84
C GLY A 281 -19.39 6.63 20.95
N GLY A 282 -20.63 6.95 20.55
CA GLY A 282 -20.95 8.08 19.67
C GLY A 282 -20.55 9.44 20.26
N LYS A 283 -19.66 10.17 19.59
CA LYS A 283 -19.27 11.54 19.98
C LYS A 283 -18.98 12.42 18.77
N CYS A 284 -19.90 13.35 18.51
CA CYS A 284 -19.70 14.43 17.56
C CYS A 284 -18.39 15.21 17.79
N GLY A 285 -17.61 15.37 16.72
CA GLY A 285 -16.33 16.05 16.66
C GLY A 285 -15.11 15.12 16.76
N ASN A 286 -15.31 13.80 16.76
CA ASN A 286 -14.21 12.83 16.79
C ASN A 286 -13.69 12.44 15.38
N GLY A 287 -14.38 12.90 14.34
CA GLY A 287 -14.04 12.68 12.92
C GLY A 287 -14.42 11.30 12.39
N TYR A 288 -15.30 10.57 13.07
CA TYR A 288 -15.92 9.34 12.60
C TYR A 288 -17.41 9.59 12.36
N LEU A 289 -17.97 9.04 11.27
CA LEU A 289 -19.39 9.18 11.01
C LEU A 289 -20.17 8.13 11.79
N GLU A 290 -20.83 8.53 12.87
CA GLU A 290 -21.53 7.63 13.79
C GLU A 290 -23.06 7.66 13.60
N GLU A 291 -23.76 6.69 14.20
CA GLU A 291 -25.22 6.60 14.08
C GLU A 291 -25.89 7.82 14.71
N GLY A 292 -26.67 8.56 13.92
CA GLY A 292 -27.32 9.81 14.33
C GLY A 292 -26.63 11.08 13.82
N GLU A 293 -25.45 10.96 13.22
CA GLU A 293 -24.71 12.07 12.59
C GLU A 293 -24.84 12.01 11.08
N GLU A 294 -24.84 13.18 10.43
CA GLU A 294 -24.83 13.28 8.96
C GLU A 294 -23.42 13.59 8.42
N CYS A 295 -22.56 14.15 9.26
CA CYS A 295 -21.16 14.43 8.96
C CYS A 295 -20.35 14.65 10.25
N ASP A 296 -19.08 14.27 10.26
CA ASP A 296 -18.14 14.67 11.32
C ASP A 296 -16.78 15.02 10.70
N CYS A 297 -16.39 16.29 10.84
CA CYS A 297 -15.14 16.85 10.31
C CYS A 297 -14.06 17.08 11.39
N GLY A 298 -14.25 16.52 12.58
CA GLY A 298 -13.43 16.74 13.77
C GLY A 298 -13.95 17.88 14.65
N GLU A 299 -13.16 18.21 15.67
CA GLU A 299 -13.48 19.27 16.63
C GLU A 299 -13.66 20.64 15.93
N VAL A 300 -14.38 21.55 16.57
CA VAL A 300 -14.82 22.83 15.97
C VAL A 300 -13.66 23.66 15.45
N GLU A 301 -12.52 23.63 16.13
CA GLU A 301 -11.30 24.36 15.77
C GLU A 301 -10.54 23.73 14.60
N GLU A 302 -10.70 22.42 14.38
CA GLU A 302 -10.01 21.66 13.35
C GLU A 302 -10.82 21.55 12.06
N CYS A 303 -12.15 21.59 12.15
CA CYS A 303 -13.04 21.39 11.02
C CYS A 303 -12.90 22.53 9.98
N ARG A 304 -12.42 22.16 8.77
CA ARG A 304 -12.34 23.05 7.60
C ARG A 304 -13.37 22.72 6.53
N ASN A 305 -14.27 21.78 6.79
CA ASN A 305 -15.22 21.30 5.81
C ASN A 305 -16.37 22.30 5.64
N PRO A 306 -16.56 22.90 4.45
CA PRO A 306 -17.63 23.88 4.25
C PRO A 306 -19.03 23.24 4.32
N CYS A 307 -19.14 21.93 4.10
CA CYS A 307 -20.41 21.21 4.00
C CYS A 307 -20.96 20.73 5.36
N CYS A 308 -20.12 20.68 6.41
CA CYS A 308 -20.48 20.14 7.71
C CYS A 308 -20.57 21.24 8.78
N ASP A 309 -21.56 21.16 9.66
CA ASP A 309 -21.59 21.94 10.90
C ASP A 309 -20.91 21.13 12.03
N PRO A 310 -19.70 21.51 12.48
CA PRO A 310 -18.96 20.76 13.49
C PRO A 310 -19.60 20.81 14.89
N ARG A 311 -20.58 21.68 15.14
CA ARG A 311 -21.25 21.76 16.46
C ARG A 311 -22.40 20.77 16.59
N SER A 312 -23.05 20.44 15.47
CA SER A 312 -24.21 19.55 15.46
C SER A 312 -23.96 18.24 14.70
N CYS A 313 -22.81 18.08 14.06
CA CYS A 313 -22.48 16.96 13.17
C CYS A 313 -23.57 16.71 12.11
N SER A 314 -24.11 17.82 11.60
CA SER A 314 -25.18 17.83 10.60
C SER A 314 -24.71 18.50 9.32
N LEU A 315 -25.28 18.09 8.18
CA LEU A 315 -24.99 18.72 6.91
C LEU A 315 -25.55 20.14 6.89
N LYS A 316 -24.79 21.06 6.30
CA LYS A 316 -25.29 22.42 6.08
C LYS A 316 -26.38 22.42 5.00
N PRO A 317 -27.32 23.37 5.03
CA PRO A 317 -28.39 23.46 4.04
C PRO A 317 -27.88 23.40 2.60
N GLY A 318 -28.45 22.48 1.81
CA GLY A 318 -28.09 22.27 0.40
C GLY A 318 -26.93 21.29 0.16
N ALA A 319 -26.23 20.85 1.20
CA ALA A 319 -25.24 19.79 1.11
C ALA A 319 -25.91 18.40 1.07
N GLU A 320 -25.43 17.54 0.18
CA GLU A 320 -25.79 16.11 0.11
C GLU A 320 -24.72 15.22 0.72
N CYS A 321 -23.49 15.73 0.82
CA CYS A 321 -22.36 15.05 1.40
C CYS A 321 -21.36 16.05 1.98
N ALA A 322 -20.49 15.57 2.87
CA ALA A 322 -19.38 16.34 3.40
C ALA A 322 -18.03 15.62 3.22
N HIS A 323 -18.01 14.30 3.39
CA HIS A 323 -16.78 13.50 3.42
C HIS A 323 -16.67 12.57 2.22
N GLY A 324 -15.51 11.90 2.08
CA GLY A 324 -15.30 10.87 1.07
C GLY A 324 -14.90 11.40 -0.31
N SER A 325 -14.20 10.55 -1.07
CA SER A 325 -13.65 10.89 -2.39
C SER A 325 -14.70 10.96 -3.51
N CYS A 326 -15.93 10.54 -3.24
CA CYS A 326 -17.08 10.71 -4.13
C CYS A 326 -17.96 11.91 -3.74
N CYS A 327 -17.45 12.82 -2.91
CA CYS A 327 -18.09 14.10 -2.62
C CYS A 327 -17.31 15.25 -3.25
N HIS A 328 -17.97 16.07 -4.06
CA HIS A 328 -17.38 17.26 -4.66
C HIS A 328 -18.31 18.46 -4.48
N GLN A 329 -17.81 19.54 -3.87
CA GLN A 329 -18.61 20.75 -3.62
C GLN A 329 -19.93 20.47 -2.89
N CYS A 330 -19.87 19.61 -1.86
CA CYS A 330 -21.02 19.17 -1.08
C CYS A 330 -22.08 18.39 -1.87
N LYS A 331 -21.76 17.88 -3.07
CA LYS A 331 -22.63 17.08 -3.92
C LYS A 331 -22.00 15.73 -4.24
N LEU A 332 -22.86 14.71 -4.40
CA LEU A 332 -22.41 13.39 -4.78
C LEU A 332 -21.89 13.40 -6.23
N MET A 333 -20.76 12.72 -6.45
CA MET A 333 -20.23 12.53 -7.79
C MET A 333 -21.09 11.55 -8.59
N SER A 334 -21.17 11.74 -9.91
CA SER A 334 -21.96 10.87 -10.78
C SER A 334 -21.46 9.42 -10.76
N PRO A 335 -22.36 8.42 -10.92
CA PRO A 335 -21.98 7.02 -11.06
C PRO A 335 -20.92 6.81 -12.16
N GLY A 336 -19.97 5.91 -11.91
CA GLY A 336 -18.88 5.58 -12.83
C GLY A 336 -17.73 6.59 -12.88
N THR A 337 -17.78 7.64 -12.04
CA THR A 337 -16.65 8.57 -11.88
C THR A 337 -15.51 7.87 -11.14
N PRO A 338 -14.27 7.84 -11.65
CA PRO A 338 -13.15 7.18 -10.96
C PRO A 338 -12.79 7.94 -9.68
N CYS A 339 -13.00 7.29 -8.52
CA CYS A 339 -12.64 7.85 -7.21
C CYS A 339 -11.29 7.38 -6.71
N ARG A 340 -10.83 6.20 -7.17
CA ARG A 340 -9.48 5.72 -6.91
C ARG A 340 -8.93 5.07 -8.18
N LYS A 341 -7.70 5.44 -8.51
CA LYS A 341 -6.96 4.86 -9.63
C LYS A 341 -6.10 3.72 -9.12
N ARG A 342 -5.86 2.72 -9.97
CA ARG A 342 -4.85 1.70 -9.71
C ARG A 342 -3.48 2.33 -9.45
N SER A 343 -2.81 1.87 -8.40
CA SER A 343 -1.50 2.34 -7.93
C SER A 343 -0.36 1.48 -8.47
N GLY A 344 -0.65 0.24 -8.87
CA GLY A 344 0.34 -0.72 -9.35
C GLY A 344 -0.24 -1.80 -10.25
N PRO A 345 0.53 -2.85 -10.57
CA PRO A 345 0.06 -4.00 -11.33
C PRO A 345 -0.95 -4.85 -10.57
N CYS A 346 -0.81 -4.96 -9.25
CA CYS A 346 -1.69 -5.79 -8.41
C CYS A 346 -2.95 -5.06 -7.91
N ASP A 347 -3.12 -3.79 -8.27
CA ASP A 347 -4.20 -2.94 -7.80
C ASP A 347 -5.26 -2.74 -8.89
N LEU A 348 -6.54 -2.62 -8.50
CA LEU A 348 -7.67 -2.38 -9.41
C LEU A 348 -8.18 -0.93 -9.25
N PRO A 349 -8.93 -0.38 -10.20
CA PRO A 349 -9.57 0.94 -10.03
C PRO A 349 -10.98 0.82 -9.42
N GLU A 350 -11.43 1.86 -8.72
CA GLU A 350 -12.80 1.99 -8.22
C GLU A 350 -13.48 3.27 -8.70
N PHE A 351 -14.80 3.16 -8.80
CA PHE A 351 -15.69 4.16 -9.35
C PHE A 351 -16.81 4.48 -8.37
N CYS A 352 -17.19 5.75 -8.29
CA CYS A 352 -18.31 6.20 -7.49
C CYS A 352 -19.59 5.51 -7.95
N THR A 353 -20.44 5.12 -7.01
CA THR A 353 -21.76 4.55 -7.31
C THR A 353 -22.81 5.63 -7.59
N GLY A 354 -22.55 6.87 -7.14
CA GLY A 354 -23.51 7.97 -7.15
C GLY A 354 -24.53 7.96 -6.02
N GLU A 355 -24.50 6.92 -5.18
CA GLU A 355 -25.41 6.76 -4.02
C GLU A 355 -24.68 7.00 -2.69
N SER A 356 -23.35 6.93 -2.69
CA SER A 356 -22.51 7.09 -1.51
C SER A 356 -21.46 8.17 -1.74
N PRO A 357 -21.15 8.99 -0.72
CA PRO A 357 -20.06 9.96 -0.78
C PRO A 357 -18.67 9.30 -0.64
N PHE A 358 -18.63 8.05 -0.21
CA PHE A 358 -17.40 7.26 -0.09
C PHE A 358 -17.17 6.40 -1.33
N CYS A 359 -15.91 6.31 -1.74
CA CYS A 359 -15.49 5.36 -2.78
C CYS A 359 -15.69 3.93 -2.27
N PRO A 360 -16.04 2.97 -3.14
CA PRO A 360 -16.08 1.57 -2.77
C PRO A 360 -14.77 1.07 -2.16
N LEU A 361 -14.85 -0.06 -1.44
CA LEU A 361 -13.69 -0.66 -0.79
C LEU A 361 -12.58 -0.91 -1.82
N ASN A 362 -11.36 -0.58 -1.41
CA ASN A 362 -10.17 -0.75 -2.23
C ASN A 362 -9.99 -2.23 -2.59
N SER A 363 -10.20 -2.53 -3.87
CA SER A 363 -10.14 -3.87 -4.43
C SER A 363 -8.81 -4.07 -5.14
N TYR A 364 -8.20 -5.23 -4.96
CA TYR A 364 -6.92 -5.58 -5.58
C TYR A 364 -6.97 -6.99 -6.13
N GLN A 365 -6.02 -7.33 -7.01
CA GLN A 365 -5.92 -8.68 -7.57
C GLN A 365 -5.68 -9.69 -6.45
N ILE A 366 -6.34 -10.85 -6.55
CA ILE A 366 -6.20 -11.92 -5.56
C ILE A 366 -4.74 -12.38 -5.40
N ASP A 367 -4.38 -12.77 -4.19
CA ASP A 367 -3.05 -13.30 -3.89
C ASP A 367 -2.69 -14.50 -4.78
N GLY A 368 -1.46 -14.50 -5.30
CA GLY A 368 -0.99 -15.46 -6.30
C GLY A 368 -1.25 -15.07 -7.76
N ALA A 369 -1.97 -13.99 -8.04
CA ALA A 369 -2.11 -13.46 -9.40
C ALA A 369 -0.72 -13.05 -9.96
N PRO A 370 -0.38 -13.37 -11.23
CA PRO A 370 0.93 -13.02 -11.79
C PRO A 370 1.06 -11.51 -12.01
N CYS A 371 2.23 -10.97 -11.66
CA CYS A 371 2.59 -9.58 -11.89
C CYS A 371 4.01 -9.46 -12.47
N ASP A 372 4.41 -8.26 -12.89
CA ASP A 372 5.72 -7.98 -13.48
C ASP A 372 6.07 -8.90 -14.69
N GLY A 373 5.09 -9.13 -15.56
CA GLY A 373 5.24 -10.03 -16.71
C GLY A 373 5.35 -11.51 -16.31
N GLY A 374 4.82 -11.89 -15.15
CA GLY A 374 4.88 -13.25 -14.61
C GLY A 374 6.16 -13.55 -13.82
N ARG A 375 7.03 -12.56 -13.61
CA ARG A 375 8.26 -12.69 -12.80
C ARG A 375 7.99 -12.64 -11.30
N ALA A 376 6.82 -12.16 -10.88
CA ALA A 376 6.38 -12.15 -9.50
C ALA A 376 4.89 -12.49 -9.37
N TYR A 377 4.43 -12.59 -8.14
CA TYR A 377 3.03 -12.77 -7.79
C TYR A 377 2.55 -11.63 -6.89
N CYS A 378 1.26 -11.31 -7.00
CA CYS A 378 0.59 -10.39 -6.11
C CYS A 378 0.45 -11.02 -4.72
N TYR A 379 0.74 -10.23 -3.70
CA TYR A 379 0.54 -10.61 -2.30
C TYR A 379 0.12 -9.37 -1.50
N SER A 380 -1.07 -9.42 -0.90
CA SER A 380 -1.65 -8.32 -0.12
C SER A 380 -1.63 -6.97 -0.86
N GLY A 381 -1.92 -6.99 -2.17
CA GLY A 381 -1.93 -5.80 -3.03
C GLY A 381 -0.59 -5.37 -3.61
N MET A 382 0.52 -5.98 -3.16
CA MET A 382 1.88 -5.65 -3.62
C MET A 382 2.39 -6.65 -4.66
N CYS A 383 3.22 -6.17 -5.59
CA CYS A 383 3.99 -7.03 -6.50
C CYS A 383 5.43 -7.17 -6.00
N LEU A 384 5.72 -8.28 -5.30
CA LEU A 384 6.99 -8.45 -4.59
C LEU A 384 8.05 -9.12 -5.48
N THR A 385 9.13 -8.40 -5.80
CA THR A 385 10.27 -8.90 -6.57
C THR A 385 11.56 -8.92 -5.75
N TYR A 386 12.48 -9.84 -6.04
CA TYR A 386 13.82 -9.81 -5.44
C TYR A 386 14.59 -8.53 -5.76
N ARG A 387 14.37 -7.99 -6.97
CA ARG A 387 15.04 -6.76 -7.42
C ARG A 387 14.62 -5.58 -6.55
N ASP A 388 13.32 -5.41 -6.31
CA ASP A 388 12.82 -4.29 -5.51
C ASP A 388 13.29 -4.40 -4.06
N GLN A 389 13.32 -5.61 -3.48
CA GLN A 389 13.90 -5.84 -2.16
C GLN A 389 15.41 -5.49 -2.12
N CYS A 390 16.18 -5.89 -3.13
CA CYS A 390 17.59 -5.50 -3.22
C CYS A 390 17.78 -3.98 -3.37
N VAL A 391 16.92 -3.31 -4.15
CA VAL A 391 16.95 -1.85 -4.29
C VAL A 391 16.56 -1.15 -3.00
N GLN A 392 15.63 -1.70 -2.22
CA GLN A 392 15.26 -1.18 -0.89
C GLN A 392 16.42 -1.30 0.11
N LEU A 393 17.19 -2.38 0.04
CA LEU A 393 18.32 -2.61 0.95
C LEU A 393 19.58 -1.84 0.54
N TRP A 394 19.89 -1.75 -0.75
CA TRP A 394 21.18 -1.25 -1.25
C TRP A 394 21.11 0.01 -2.10
N GLY A 395 19.89 0.48 -2.40
CA GLY A 395 19.65 1.63 -3.23
C GLY A 395 19.58 1.34 -4.74
N PRO A 396 19.41 2.39 -5.55
CA PRO A 396 19.24 2.28 -6.99
C PRO A 396 20.41 1.54 -7.66
N GLY A 397 20.09 0.64 -8.60
CA GLY A 397 21.09 -0.14 -9.35
C GLY A 397 21.41 -1.51 -8.75
N ALA A 398 20.92 -1.81 -7.54
CA ALA A 398 21.04 -3.14 -6.96
C ALA A 398 20.21 -4.18 -7.73
N GLN A 399 20.71 -5.40 -7.80
CA GLN A 399 20.12 -6.54 -8.52
C GLN A 399 20.10 -7.78 -7.62
N PRO A 400 19.20 -8.75 -7.88
CA PRO A 400 19.27 -10.05 -7.21
C PRO A 400 20.58 -10.77 -7.57
N ALA A 401 21.17 -11.44 -6.59
CA ALA A 401 22.32 -12.31 -6.85
C ALA A 401 21.88 -13.62 -7.53
N PRO A 402 22.79 -14.35 -8.19
CA PRO A 402 22.47 -15.64 -8.78
C PRO A 402 22.07 -16.70 -7.74
N ASP A 403 21.30 -17.71 -8.16
CA ASP A 403 20.71 -18.71 -7.25
C ASP A 403 21.76 -19.45 -6.39
N ALA A 404 22.96 -19.68 -6.95
CA ALA A 404 24.07 -20.27 -6.21
C ALA A 404 24.46 -19.49 -4.93
N CYS A 405 24.28 -18.16 -4.93
CA CYS A 405 24.49 -17.34 -3.74
C CYS A 405 23.49 -17.70 -2.64
N PHE A 406 22.21 -17.80 -2.98
CA PHE A 406 21.16 -18.17 -2.03
C PHE A 406 21.39 -19.58 -1.48
N GLU A 407 21.63 -20.56 -2.35
CA GLU A 407 21.82 -21.96 -1.97
C GLU A 407 23.02 -22.16 -1.05
N LYS A 408 24.17 -21.53 -1.36
CA LYS A 408 25.39 -21.72 -0.58
C LYS A 408 25.40 -20.93 0.73
N VAL A 409 24.97 -19.67 0.70
CA VAL A 409 24.97 -18.83 1.90
C VAL A 409 23.91 -19.32 2.87
N ASN A 410 22.68 -19.59 2.41
CA ASN A 410 21.58 -19.92 3.31
C ASN A 410 21.60 -21.37 3.84
N ALA A 411 22.43 -22.25 3.27
CA ALA A 411 22.69 -23.58 3.82
C ALA A 411 23.51 -23.55 5.13
N ALA A 412 24.15 -22.43 5.45
CA ALA A 412 24.95 -22.29 6.69
C ALA A 412 24.07 -22.42 7.95
N GLY A 413 22.90 -21.78 7.96
CA GLY A 413 22.00 -21.71 9.11
C GLY A 413 22.57 -20.93 10.28
N ASP A 414 23.24 -19.82 10.00
CA ASP A 414 23.81 -18.92 10.98
C ASP A 414 23.21 -17.50 10.84
N ILE A 415 23.76 -16.53 11.56
CA ILE A 415 23.31 -15.12 11.54
C ILE A 415 23.42 -14.45 10.16
N TYR A 416 24.21 -14.99 9.24
CA TYR A 416 24.50 -14.42 7.93
C TYR A 416 23.71 -15.08 6.80
N GLY A 417 23.41 -16.38 6.93
CA GLY A 417 22.64 -17.15 5.97
C GLY A 417 21.75 -18.18 6.63
N ASN A 418 20.42 -17.97 6.57
CA ASN A 418 19.42 -18.82 7.21
C ASN A 418 18.03 -18.67 6.58
N CYS A 419 17.10 -19.55 6.97
CA CYS A 419 15.67 -19.53 6.60
C CYS A 419 14.79 -19.01 7.75
N GLY A 420 15.26 -17.97 8.44
CA GLY A 420 14.65 -17.43 9.65
C GLY A 420 15.01 -18.23 10.90
N LYS A 421 14.34 -17.91 12.00
CA LYS A 421 14.51 -18.56 13.30
C LYS A 421 13.45 -19.64 13.54
N ASP A 422 13.79 -20.64 14.33
CA ASP A 422 12.82 -21.62 14.86
C ASP A 422 12.08 -21.08 16.09
N ILE A 423 11.20 -21.90 16.66
CA ILE A 423 10.42 -21.56 17.86
C ILE A 423 11.28 -21.34 19.10
N TYR A 424 12.53 -21.80 19.09
CA TYR A 424 13.49 -21.62 20.17
C TYR A 424 14.40 -20.41 19.94
N GLY A 425 14.23 -19.69 18.82
CA GLY A 425 15.02 -18.53 18.44
C GLY A 425 16.34 -18.87 17.74
N ASN A 426 16.59 -20.14 17.39
CA ASN A 426 17.81 -20.56 16.70
C ASN A 426 17.67 -20.38 15.19
N TYR A 427 18.78 -20.04 14.52
CA TYR A 427 18.81 -19.92 13.07
C TYR A 427 18.62 -21.26 12.38
N ARG A 428 17.70 -21.30 11.42
CA ARG A 428 17.37 -22.50 10.65
C ARG A 428 18.23 -22.55 9.38
N LYS A 429 18.87 -23.70 9.14
CA LYS A 429 19.47 -24.03 7.84
C LYS A 429 18.38 -24.12 6.77
N CYS A 430 18.65 -23.58 5.58
CA CYS A 430 17.75 -23.76 4.45
C CYS A 430 18.00 -25.10 3.75
N GLU A 431 16.91 -25.76 3.36
CA GLU A 431 16.95 -26.76 2.29
C GLU A 431 17.19 -26.06 0.95
N THR A 432 17.74 -26.76 -0.04
CA THR A 432 18.04 -26.17 -1.36
C THR A 432 16.80 -25.54 -1.99
N ARG A 433 15.62 -26.18 -1.88
CA ARG A 433 14.35 -25.64 -2.39
C ARG A 433 13.89 -24.36 -1.69
N ASP A 434 14.29 -24.17 -0.43
CA ASP A 434 13.88 -23.04 0.41
C ASP A 434 14.92 -21.91 0.40
N ALA A 435 16.09 -22.13 -0.20
CA ALA A 435 17.21 -21.21 -0.15
C ALA A 435 16.83 -19.80 -0.63
N LYS A 436 15.96 -19.69 -1.64
CA LYS A 436 15.48 -18.39 -2.16
C LYS A 436 14.43 -17.70 -1.29
N CYS A 437 14.05 -18.30 -0.17
CA CYS A 437 13.16 -17.73 0.85
C CYS A 437 13.88 -17.45 2.18
N GLY A 438 15.19 -17.67 2.24
CA GLY A 438 16.01 -17.31 3.39
C GLY A 438 16.52 -15.88 3.33
N LYS A 439 17.76 -15.66 3.75
CA LYS A 439 18.42 -14.35 3.64
C LYS A 439 18.58 -13.95 2.18
N ILE A 440 18.14 -12.73 1.86
CA ILE A 440 18.23 -12.18 0.50
C ILE A 440 19.68 -11.92 0.11
N GLN A 441 20.03 -12.32 -1.11
CA GLN A 441 21.36 -12.12 -1.68
C GLN A 441 21.26 -11.18 -2.87
N CYS A 442 22.09 -10.13 -2.89
CA CYS A 442 22.07 -9.08 -3.89
C CYS A 442 23.45 -8.88 -4.54
N GLN A 443 23.45 -8.17 -5.65
CA GLN A 443 24.62 -7.57 -6.29
C GLN A 443 24.44 -6.06 -6.30
N SER A 444 25.40 -5.33 -5.75
CA SER A 444 25.38 -3.87 -5.70
C SER A 444 26.80 -3.31 -5.66
N SER A 445 27.00 -2.14 -6.27
CA SER A 445 28.22 -1.34 -6.15
C SER A 445 28.23 -0.46 -4.91
N ALA A 446 27.10 -0.32 -4.20
CA ALA A 446 26.99 0.47 -2.98
C ALA A 446 27.95 -0.07 -1.90
N PHE A 447 28.63 0.85 -1.20
CA PHE A 447 29.59 0.46 -0.15
C PHE A 447 28.89 -0.13 1.08
N LYS A 448 27.72 0.40 1.45
CA LYS A 448 26.94 0.02 2.63
C LYS A 448 25.45 -0.03 2.28
N PRO A 449 24.65 -0.88 2.94
CA PRO A 449 23.19 -0.83 2.85
C PRO A 449 22.63 0.55 3.24
N LEU A 450 21.42 0.86 2.77
CA LEU A 450 20.73 2.12 3.08
C LEU A 450 20.39 2.24 4.57
N GLN A 451 20.12 1.12 5.24
CA GLN A 451 19.88 1.10 6.67
C GLN A 451 21.22 1.30 7.42
N PRO A 452 21.38 2.31 8.29
CA PRO A 452 22.70 2.67 8.82
C PRO A 452 23.27 1.69 9.83
N ASN A 453 22.43 0.95 10.55
CA ASN A 453 22.90 -0.10 11.47
C ASN A 453 23.11 -1.42 10.73
N ALA A 454 22.85 -1.44 9.42
CA ALA A 454 23.08 -2.60 8.59
C ALA A 454 24.50 -2.56 8.00
N VAL A 455 25.14 -3.72 8.02
CA VAL A 455 26.47 -3.94 7.47
C VAL A 455 26.41 -4.82 6.25
N PRO A 456 27.33 -4.63 5.29
CA PRO A 456 27.47 -5.53 4.17
C PRO A 456 28.09 -6.86 4.63
N ILE A 457 27.47 -7.97 4.24
CA ILE A 457 28.05 -9.31 4.35
C ILE A 457 28.40 -9.79 2.95
N ASP A 458 29.68 -9.85 2.66
CA ASP A 458 30.20 -10.18 1.34
C ASP A 458 30.75 -11.60 1.31
N THR A 459 30.09 -12.49 0.56
CA THR A 459 30.52 -13.87 0.36
C THR A 459 30.89 -14.07 -1.11
N THR A 460 31.99 -14.74 -1.38
CA THR A 460 32.36 -15.11 -2.75
C THR A 460 31.92 -16.54 -3.03
N VAL A 461 30.98 -16.72 -3.95
CA VAL A 461 30.50 -18.03 -4.40
C VAL A 461 30.72 -18.13 -5.90
N ASN A 462 31.41 -19.18 -6.37
CA ASN A 462 31.68 -19.41 -7.80
C ASN A 462 32.28 -18.19 -8.53
N ARG A 463 33.22 -17.48 -7.90
CA ARG A 463 33.84 -16.23 -8.40
C ARG A 463 32.86 -15.05 -8.60
N GLN A 464 31.65 -15.16 -8.05
CA GLN A 464 30.67 -14.07 -8.01
C GLN A 464 30.57 -13.53 -6.59
N ARG A 465 30.38 -12.21 -6.48
CA ARG A 465 30.19 -11.54 -5.19
C ARG A 465 28.71 -11.59 -4.82
N CYS A 466 28.40 -12.30 -3.74
CA CYS A 466 27.09 -12.36 -3.11
C CYS A 466 27.07 -11.37 -1.94
N ARG A 467 26.18 -10.38 -1.99
CA ARG A 467 26.07 -9.36 -0.94
C ARG A 467 24.78 -9.55 -0.18
N GLY A 468 24.89 -10.02 1.06
CA GLY A 468 23.83 -10.00 2.05
C GLY A 468 23.98 -8.80 2.97
N THR A 469 22.99 -8.59 3.84
CA THR A 469 23.05 -7.57 4.87
C THR A 469 22.80 -8.20 6.23
N HIS A 470 23.47 -7.71 7.27
CA HIS A 470 23.16 -8.06 8.65
C HIS A 470 23.08 -6.77 9.45
N VAL A 471 22.11 -6.66 10.33
CA VAL A 471 21.96 -5.46 11.17
C VAL A 471 22.68 -5.74 12.48
N TYR A 472 23.98 -5.41 12.53
CA TYR A 472 24.71 -5.46 13.80
C TYR A 472 24.19 -4.33 14.70
N ARG A 473 23.61 -4.74 15.81
CA ARG A 473 23.29 -3.85 16.91
C ARG A 473 24.04 -4.37 18.13
N SER A 474 24.28 -3.53 19.14
CA SER A 474 25.04 -3.97 20.33
C SER A 474 24.45 -5.25 20.91
N ASP A 475 25.21 -6.02 21.69
CA ASP A 475 24.80 -7.32 22.26
C ASP A 475 23.46 -7.27 23.05
N SER A 476 22.98 -6.07 23.36
CA SER A 476 21.69 -5.74 23.96
C SER A 476 20.53 -5.50 22.97
N GLU A 477 20.70 -5.47 21.64
CA GLU A 477 19.74 -4.91 20.67
C GLU A 477 19.40 -5.87 19.49
N GLU A 478 19.90 -7.11 19.49
CA GLU A 478 19.78 -8.05 18.35
C GLU A 478 18.36 -8.58 18.05
N LYS A 479 17.34 -8.27 18.86
CA LYS A 479 16.10 -9.09 18.91
C LYS A 479 14.78 -8.35 18.64
N GLU A 480 14.80 -7.05 18.42
CA GLU A 480 13.59 -6.20 18.36
C GLU A 480 13.01 -6.01 16.96
N MET A 481 13.63 -6.55 15.91
CA MET A 481 13.06 -6.50 14.55
C MET A 481 13.29 -7.83 13.84
N LEU A 482 12.30 -8.29 13.07
CA LEU A 482 12.54 -9.37 12.11
C LEU A 482 13.58 -8.90 11.09
N ASP A 483 14.56 -9.76 10.84
CA ASP A 483 15.73 -9.44 10.02
C ASP A 483 15.30 -8.90 8.64
N PRO A 484 15.56 -7.62 8.32
CA PRO A 484 15.11 -6.99 7.08
C PRO A 484 15.85 -7.57 5.87
N GLY A 485 16.92 -8.33 6.10
CA GLY A 485 17.63 -9.11 5.10
C GLY A 485 17.01 -10.47 4.82
N LEU A 486 15.82 -10.80 5.33
CA LEU A 486 15.05 -11.98 4.91
C LEU A 486 14.18 -11.63 3.70
N VAL A 487 14.01 -12.62 2.81
CA VAL A 487 13.07 -12.50 1.69
C VAL A 487 11.65 -12.39 2.22
N LEU A 488 10.91 -11.38 1.76
CA LEU A 488 9.53 -11.13 2.21
C LEU A 488 8.58 -12.27 1.82
N THR A 489 7.61 -12.56 2.69
CA THR A 489 6.48 -13.45 2.39
C THR A 489 5.75 -12.98 1.14
N GLY A 490 5.30 -13.92 0.30
CA GLY A 490 4.65 -13.63 -0.98
C GLY A 490 5.60 -13.48 -2.17
N THR A 491 6.92 -13.38 -1.93
CA THR A 491 7.92 -13.31 -3.01
C THR A 491 7.94 -14.62 -3.80
N LYS A 492 7.93 -14.55 -5.14
CA LYS A 492 8.00 -15.72 -6.01
C LYS A 492 9.35 -16.44 -5.86
N CYS A 493 9.35 -17.70 -5.44
CA CYS A 493 10.54 -18.53 -5.32
C CYS A 493 10.64 -19.65 -6.36
N GLY A 494 9.55 -19.93 -7.07
CA GLY A 494 9.49 -20.96 -8.12
C GLY A 494 8.24 -20.81 -8.99
N SER A 495 8.08 -21.70 -9.96
CA SER A 495 6.83 -21.77 -10.74
C SER A 495 5.70 -22.26 -9.85
N HIS A 496 4.63 -21.47 -9.71
CA HIS A 496 3.54 -21.73 -8.77
C HIS A 496 3.94 -21.80 -7.28
N HIS A 497 5.07 -21.21 -6.90
CA HIS A 497 5.56 -21.22 -5.51
C HIS A 497 5.91 -19.81 -5.02
N VAL A 498 5.62 -19.55 -3.74
CA VAL A 498 5.93 -18.31 -3.03
C VAL A 498 6.65 -18.60 -1.71
N CYS A 499 7.43 -17.62 -1.26
CA CYS A 499 8.02 -17.64 0.06
C CYS A 499 6.96 -17.43 1.13
N PHE A 500 6.90 -18.33 2.10
CA PHE A 500 6.01 -18.23 3.25
C PHE A 500 6.68 -18.86 4.46
N GLU A 501 6.85 -18.09 5.56
CA GLU A 501 7.60 -18.50 6.76
C GLU A 501 9.02 -19.05 6.48
N GLY A 502 9.74 -18.42 5.54
CA GLY A 502 11.09 -18.83 5.16
C GLY A 502 11.16 -20.18 4.43
N ARG A 503 10.04 -20.62 3.82
CA ARG A 503 9.97 -21.83 2.98
C ARG A 503 9.37 -21.50 1.62
N CYS A 504 9.80 -22.21 0.59
CA CYS A 504 9.23 -22.10 -0.76
C CYS A 504 8.05 -23.06 -0.89
N GLN A 505 6.84 -22.53 -0.80
CA GLN A 505 5.61 -23.31 -0.69
C GLN A 505 4.72 -23.12 -1.90
N ASN A 506 3.93 -24.14 -2.22
CA ASN A 506 3.00 -24.11 -3.34
C ASN A 506 1.86 -23.13 -3.05
N MET A 507 1.60 -22.22 -3.99
CA MET A 507 0.57 -21.20 -3.84
C MET A 507 -0.83 -21.79 -3.69
N SER A 508 -1.17 -22.90 -4.35
CA SER A 508 -2.51 -23.48 -4.32
C SER A 508 -2.92 -24.01 -2.94
N ILE A 509 -1.94 -24.25 -2.05
CA ILE A 509 -2.19 -24.66 -0.65
C ILE A 509 -2.51 -23.44 0.22
N ILE A 510 -1.97 -22.28 -0.14
CA ILE A 510 -2.03 -21.05 0.67
C ILE A 510 -3.15 -20.12 0.16
N PHE A 511 -3.31 -20.03 -1.16
CA PHE A 511 -4.20 -19.12 -1.87
C PHE A 511 -5.22 -19.89 -2.71
N ASP A 512 -6.50 -19.56 -2.54
CA ASP A 512 -7.61 -20.10 -3.34
C ASP A 512 -7.87 -19.20 -4.57
N SER A 513 -6.89 -19.09 -5.48
CA SER A 513 -6.90 -18.12 -6.59
C SER A 513 -7.31 -18.71 -7.95
N GLU A 514 -7.04 -20.00 -8.19
CA GLU A 514 -7.33 -20.63 -9.49
C GLU A 514 -8.83 -20.86 -9.73
N SER A 515 -9.54 -21.28 -8.69
CA SER A 515 -11.00 -21.50 -8.74
C SER A 515 -11.71 -20.20 -9.14
N CYS A 516 -11.28 -19.08 -8.55
CA CYS A 516 -11.83 -17.77 -8.82
C CYS A 516 -11.49 -17.28 -10.22
N SER A 517 -10.23 -17.36 -10.66
CA SER A 517 -9.81 -16.82 -11.96
C SER A 517 -10.54 -17.49 -13.14
N LYS A 518 -10.81 -18.80 -13.05
CA LYS A 518 -11.55 -19.55 -14.08
C LYS A 518 -12.99 -19.04 -14.29
N LYS A 519 -13.62 -18.50 -13.25
CA LYS A 519 -15.01 -18.02 -13.34
C LYS A 519 -15.17 -16.70 -14.12
N CYS A 520 -14.06 -16.01 -14.40
CA CYS A 520 -14.05 -14.73 -15.11
C CYS A 520 -13.96 -14.87 -16.64
N HIS A 521 -14.11 -16.09 -17.17
CA HIS A 521 -14.20 -16.39 -18.62
C HIS A 521 -13.06 -15.80 -19.49
N GLY A 522 -11.88 -15.55 -18.92
CA GLY A 522 -10.75 -14.94 -19.62
C GLY A 522 -10.92 -13.44 -19.94
N ASN A 523 -12.02 -12.83 -19.52
CA ASN A 523 -12.38 -11.44 -19.81
C ASN A 523 -12.28 -10.53 -18.58
N GLY A 524 -11.52 -10.94 -17.57
CA GLY A 524 -11.32 -10.20 -16.33
C GLY A 524 -10.35 -10.91 -15.41
N VAL A 525 -10.11 -10.29 -14.26
CA VAL A 525 -9.25 -10.80 -13.19
C VAL A 525 -10.05 -11.02 -11.91
N CYS A 526 -9.61 -11.93 -11.05
CA CYS A 526 -10.21 -12.13 -9.75
C CYS A 526 -9.65 -11.11 -8.74
N ASN A 527 -10.54 -10.44 -8.00
CA ASN A 527 -10.16 -9.55 -6.91
C ASN A 527 -10.05 -10.30 -5.56
N ASN A 528 -9.57 -9.61 -4.52
CA ASN A 528 -9.40 -10.10 -3.16
C ASN A 528 -10.71 -10.54 -2.48
N ASN A 529 -11.87 -10.05 -2.92
CA ASN A 529 -13.19 -10.52 -2.46
C ASN A 529 -13.67 -11.77 -3.20
N LYS A 530 -12.80 -12.40 -3.99
CA LYS A 530 -13.09 -13.53 -4.86
C LYS A 530 -14.18 -13.20 -5.88
N ASN A 531 -14.30 -11.98 -6.38
CA ASN A 531 -15.21 -11.58 -7.45
C ASN A 531 -14.43 -11.21 -8.72
N CYS A 532 -15.10 -11.27 -9.88
CA CYS A 532 -14.45 -10.85 -11.12
C CYS A 532 -14.47 -9.33 -11.27
N HIS A 533 -13.32 -8.78 -11.64
CA HIS A 533 -13.17 -7.44 -12.17
C HIS A 533 -12.99 -7.57 -13.68
N CYS A 534 -14.04 -7.23 -14.42
CA CYS A 534 -14.14 -7.43 -15.85
C CYS A 534 -13.44 -6.33 -16.63
N ASN A 535 -12.84 -6.74 -17.75
CA ASN A 535 -12.31 -5.83 -18.74
C ASN A 535 -13.46 -5.03 -19.38
N GLN A 536 -13.13 -3.86 -19.91
CA GLN A 536 -14.07 -3.05 -20.68
C GLN A 536 -14.66 -3.87 -21.84
N GLY A 537 -15.97 -3.72 -22.07
CA GLY A 537 -16.73 -4.56 -22.99
C GLY A 537 -17.41 -5.76 -22.32
N TRP A 538 -17.08 -6.08 -21.07
CA TRP A 538 -17.66 -7.21 -20.33
C TRP A 538 -18.27 -6.80 -18.99
N ALA A 539 -19.39 -7.41 -18.62
CA ALA A 539 -20.10 -7.14 -17.37
C ALA A 539 -19.74 -8.14 -16.26
N PRO A 540 -19.59 -7.69 -15.00
CA PRO A 540 -19.64 -8.59 -13.85
C PRO A 540 -21.02 -9.28 -13.74
N PRO A 541 -21.15 -10.43 -13.05
CA PRO A 541 -20.19 -11.02 -12.12
C PRO A 541 -19.19 -12.03 -12.71
N PHE A 542 -19.40 -12.50 -13.95
CA PHE A 542 -18.60 -13.58 -14.54
C PHE A 542 -17.82 -13.17 -15.80
N CYS A 543 -17.98 -11.92 -16.28
CA CYS A 543 -17.35 -11.42 -17.51
C CYS A 543 -17.71 -12.25 -18.76
N ASN A 544 -18.94 -12.77 -18.82
CA ASN A 544 -19.45 -13.56 -19.95
C ASN A 544 -20.56 -12.86 -20.74
N LYS A 545 -20.93 -11.65 -20.33
CA LYS A 545 -21.92 -10.79 -21.02
C LYS A 545 -21.28 -9.46 -21.36
N GLU A 546 -21.78 -8.80 -22.38
CA GLU A 546 -21.33 -7.45 -22.75
C GLU A 546 -21.66 -6.44 -21.64
N GLY A 547 -20.75 -5.48 -21.42
CA GLY A 547 -20.91 -4.46 -20.38
C GLY A 547 -19.82 -3.40 -20.38
N THR A 548 -19.87 -2.50 -19.40
CA THR A 548 -18.90 -1.39 -19.30
C THR A 548 -17.58 -1.78 -18.64
N GLY A 549 -17.50 -2.92 -17.94
CA GLY A 549 -16.34 -3.37 -17.18
C GLY A 549 -16.55 -3.29 -15.67
N GLY A 550 -15.46 -3.36 -14.90
CA GLY A 550 -15.47 -3.20 -13.45
C GLY A 550 -15.90 -4.46 -12.71
N SER A 551 -16.25 -4.30 -11.43
CA SER A 551 -16.63 -5.40 -10.55
C SER A 551 -17.88 -5.05 -9.75
N LEU A 552 -18.49 -6.06 -9.13
CA LEU A 552 -19.52 -5.85 -8.10
C LEU A 552 -18.97 -5.01 -6.93
N ASP A 553 -17.68 -5.13 -6.64
CA ASP A 553 -17.03 -4.44 -5.51
C ASP A 553 -16.53 -3.03 -5.84
N SER A 554 -16.22 -2.74 -7.11
CA SER A 554 -15.53 -1.52 -7.51
C SER A 554 -16.42 -0.52 -8.27
N GLY A 555 -17.69 -0.85 -8.47
CA GLY A 555 -18.63 -0.10 -9.32
C GLY A 555 -18.35 -0.25 -10.82
N PRO A 556 -19.35 0.03 -11.68
CA PRO A 556 -19.17 0.02 -13.13
C PRO A 556 -18.47 1.31 -13.59
N PRO A 557 -17.49 1.26 -14.50
CA PRO A 557 -16.95 2.45 -15.15
C PRO A 557 -17.99 3.05 -16.11
N LEU A 558 -17.81 4.33 -16.43
CA LEU A 558 -18.56 4.97 -17.53
C LEU A 558 -18.18 4.34 -18.88
N PRO A 559 -19.13 4.21 -19.83
CA PRO A 559 -18.80 3.80 -21.19
C PRO A 559 -17.89 4.85 -21.85
N GLU A 560 -16.67 4.49 -22.27
CA GLU A 560 -15.89 5.35 -23.16
C GLU A 560 -16.53 5.39 -24.54
N GLY A 561 -16.66 6.60 -25.11
CA GLY A 561 -16.97 6.80 -26.53
C GLY A 561 -18.34 7.41 -26.83
N SER A 562 -19.33 7.35 -25.93
CA SER A 562 -20.64 7.96 -26.20
C SER A 562 -20.71 9.43 -25.83
N SER A 563 -19.98 9.89 -24.80
CA SER A 563 -20.09 11.29 -24.36
C SER A 563 -19.52 12.29 -25.35
N ALA A 564 -18.37 12.05 -25.99
CA ALA A 564 -17.81 13.04 -26.92
C ALA A 564 -18.68 13.22 -28.17
N VAL A 565 -19.23 12.13 -28.72
CA VAL A 565 -20.09 12.17 -29.90
C VAL A 565 -21.48 12.71 -29.54
N VAL A 566 -22.06 12.30 -28.42
CA VAL A 566 -23.36 12.81 -27.96
C VAL A 566 -23.27 14.29 -27.55
N ILE A 567 -22.20 14.73 -26.89
CA ILE A 567 -21.96 16.15 -26.58
C ILE A 567 -21.73 16.95 -27.86
N ALA A 568 -20.94 16.43 -28.81
CA ALA A 568 -20.73 17.08 -30.10
C ALA A 568 -22.06 17.21 -30.88
N LEU A 569 -22.89 16.17 -30.91
CA LEU A 569 -24.21 16.19 -31.54
C LEU A 569 -25.19 17.11 -30.81
N ALA A 570 -25.17 17.15 -29.47
CA ALA A 570 -26.00 18.03 -28.66
C ALA A 570 -25.64 19.51 -28.82
N ILE A 571 -24.39 19.83 -29.15
CA ILE A 571 -23.94 21.19 -29.46
C ILE A 571 -24.19 21.52 -30.95
N LEU A 572 -23.93 20.59 -31.87
CA LEU A 572 -24.06 20.82 -33.32
C LEU A 572 -25.53 20.90 -33.78
N ALA A 573 -26.42 20.08 -33.22
CA ALA A 573 -27.84 20.06 -33.60
C ALA A 573 -28.56 21.42 -33.43
N PRO A 574 -28.47 22.12 -32.27
CA PRO A 574 -29.10 23.44 -32.12
C PRO A 574 -28.45 24.50 -33.01
N ILE A 575 -27.15 24.42 -33.26
CA ILE A 575 -26.45 25.34 -34.18
C ILE A 575 -26.94 25.14 -35.62
N LEU A 576 -27.09 23.90 -36.07
CA LEU A 576 -27.61 23.59 -37.40
C LEU A 576 -29.09 23.99 -37.55
N LEU A 577 -29.90 23.79 -36.51
CA LEU A 577 -31.29 24.26 -36.46
C LEU A 577 -31.40 25.79 -36.55
N LEU A 578 -30.58 26.52 -35.78
CA LEU A 578 -30.53 27.99 -35.82
C LEU A 578 -30.14 28.50 -37.21
N ASN A 579 -29.13 27.91 -37.84
CA ASN A 579 -28.71 28.28 -39.20
C ASN A 579 -29.80 27.93 -40.23
N GLY A 580 -30.47 26.77 -40.10
CA GLY A 580 -31.58 26.39 -40.97
C GLY A 580 -32.77 27.33 -40.85
N ILE A 581 -33.13 27.76 -39.64
CA ILE A 581 -34.17 28.76 -39.40
C ILE A 581 -33.78 30.12 -39.98
N LEU A 582 -32.53 30.57 -39.79
CA LEU A 582 -32.04 31.82 -40.39
C LEU A 582 -32.12 31.79 -41.92
N PHE A 583 -31.73 30.67 -42.53
CA PHE A 583 -31.79 30.48 -43.97
C PHE A 583 -33.22 30.43 -44.49
N LEU A 584 -34.13 29.76 -43.77
CA LEU A 584 -35.55 29.73 -44.10
C LEU A 584 -36.18 31.13 -44.01
N LEU A 585 -35.86 31.89 -42.97
CA LEU A 585 -36.30 33.29 -42.83
C LEU A 585 -35.73 34.19 -43.94
N TYR A 586 -34.48 33.96 -44.35
CA TYR A 586 -33.88 34.63 -45.50
C TYR A 586 -34.61 34.28 -46.80
N TYR A 587 -34.94 33.00 -47.03
CA TYR A 587 -35.70 32.55 -48.19
C TYR A 587 -37.12 33.09 -48.21
N LEU A 588 -37.84 33.08 -47.09
CA LEU A 588 -39.18 33.67 -46.97
C LEU A 588 -39.15 35.18 -47.20
N LYS A 589 -38.08 35.86 -46.79
CA LYS A 589 -37.84 37.30 -47.03
C LYS A 589 -37.46 37.60 -48.49
N CYS A 590 -36.72 36.71 -49.16
CA CYS A 590 -36.46 36.80 -50.59
C CYS A 590 -37.71 36.49 -51.43
N TRP A 591 -38.52 35.53 -51.01
CA TRP A 591 -39.73 35.14 -51.71
C TRP A 591 -40.82 36.20 -51.59
N SER A 592 -40.96 36.84 -50.42
CA SER A 592 -41.85 38.00 -50.27
C SER A 592 -41.41 39.20 -51.12
N LYS A 593 -40.10 39.39 -51.34
CA LYS A 593 -39.60 40.39 -52.31
C LYS A 593 -39.82 40.01 -53.77
N PHE A 594 -39.80 38.72 -54.11
CA PHE A 594 -40.09 38.24 -55.46
C PHE A 594 -41.59 38.31 -55.79
N ALA A 595 -42.47 38.03 -54.81
CA ALA A 595 -43.92 38.11 -54.96
C ALA A 595 -44.41 39.55 -55.23
N ILE A 596 -43.73 40.56 -54.66
CA ILE A 596 -44.06 41.99 -54.87
C ILE A 596 -43.63 42.48 -56.27
N CYS A 597 -42.73 41.78 -56.98
CA CYS A 597 -42.28 42.17 -58.32
C CYS A 597 -43.02 41.48 -59.48
N SER A 598 -43.91 40.51 -59.23
CA SER A 598 -44.60 39.77 -60.29
C SER A 598 -45.97 40.35 -60.68
N LEU A 599 -46.38 41.49 -60.10
CA LEU A 599 -47.66 42.14 -60.37
C LEU A 599 -47.48 43.55 -60.97
N LYS A 600 -46.69 43.68 -62.03
CA LYS A 600 -46.72 44.83 -62.96
C LYS A 600 -45.87 44.51 -64.18
N LYS A 601 -46.53 44.19 -65.31
CA LYS A 601 -46.13 44.62 -66.67
C LYS A 601 -47.12 44.11 -67.72
N THR A 602 -47.80 45.04 -68.37
CA THR A 602 -48.21 44.95 -69.78
C THR A 602 -47.40 45.98 -70.59
N PRO A 603 -47.15 45.75 -71.89
CA PRO A 603 -46.01 46.34 -72.60
C PRO A 603 -46.41 47.40 -73.65
N GLN A 604 -45.50 48.32 -73.99
CA GLN A 604 -45.63 49.11 -75.23
C GLN A 604 -44.26 49.47 -75.86
N PHE A 605 -44.02 48.75 -76.96
CA PHE A 605 -43.43 49.05 -78.28
C PHE A 605 -42.60 50.32 -78.62
N SER A 606 -41.67 50.07 -79.59
CA SER A 606 -41.08 50.93 -80.66
C SER A 606 -40.08 52.05 -80.25
N ASP A 607 -39.00 52.38 -80.96
CA ASP A 607 -38.37 51.85 -82.19
C ASP A 607 -36.94 52.44 -82.38
N THR A 608 -36.13 51.78 -83.21
CA THR A 608 -35.02 52.28 -84.06
C THR A 608 -33.64 52.78 -83.51
N SER A 609 -32.62 52.02 -83.96
CA SER A 609 -31.40 52.43 -84.69
C SER A 609 -30.21 53.15 -83.98
N GLY A 610 -29.04 52.49 -84.05
CA GLY A 610 -27.82 53.16 -84.55
C GLY A 610 -26.64 53.41 -83.59
N THR A 611 -25.70 52.44 -83.55
CA THR A 611 -24.22 52.56 -83.40
C THR A 611 -23.58 53.27 -82.19
N GLY A 612 -22.57 52.61 -81.60
CA GLY A 612 -21.45 53.28 -80.91
C GLY A 612 -20.92 52.57 -79.66
N HIS A 613 -19.63 52.20 -79.66
CA HIS A 613 -18.94 51.43 -78.64
C HIS A 613 -18.75 52.12 -77.27
N ALA A 614 -18.87 51.28 -76.22
CA ALA A 614 -18.10 51.16 -74.98
C ALA A 614 -17.69 52.40 -74.14
N ASN A 615 -18.20 52.46 -72.90
CA ASN A 615 -17.42 52.68 -71.66
C ASN A 615 -18.30 52.38 -70.42
N PRO A 616 -17.70 51.94 -69.29
CA PRO A 616 -17.57 52.92 -68.21
C PRO A 616 -16.27 52.79 -67.39
N ALA A 617 -15.69 53.93 -67.04
CA ALA A 617 -14.93 54.11 -65.80
C ALA A 617 -14.83 55.59 -65.43
N PHE A 618 -15.55 56.01 -64.40
CA PHE A 618 -15.25 57.18 -63.56
C PHE A 618 -15.47 56.72 -62.10
N LYS A 619 -14.42 56.68 -61.25
CA LYS A 619 -13.83 57.80 -60.46
C LYS A 619 -14.75 58.19 -59.28
N LEU A 620 -14.29 58.63 -58.10
CA LEU A 620 -12.99 58.80 -57.45
C LEU A 620 -13.34 59.25 -56.00
N ARG A 621 -12.49 58.90 -55.01
CA ARG A 621 -12.00 59.75 -53.90
C ARG A 621 -12.89 60.74 -53.11
N THR A 622 -12.75 60.60 -51.78
CA THR A 622 -12.52 61.66 -50.72
C THR A 622 -13.68 62.64 -50.44
N PRO A 623 -13.68 63.48 -49.36
CA PRO A 623 -12.57 63.93 -48.51
C PRO A 623 -12.83 64.18 -47.00
N GLN A 624 -11.76 64.60 -46.34
CA GLN A 624 -11.63 65.15 -44.98
C GLN A 624 -12.20 66.58 -44.83
N GLN A 625 -12.42 66.92 -43.54
CA GLN A 625 -12.49 68.23 -42.85
C GLN A 625 -13.83 68.98 -42.73
N GLN A 626 -14.30 69.13 -41.48
CA GLN A 626 -14.41 70.43 -40.82
C GLN A 626 -14.54 70.32 -39.28
N ARG A 627 -14.14 71.40 -38.61
CA ARG A 627 -13.81 71.59 -37.19
C ARG A 627 -14.95 72.35 -36.49
N LYS A 628 -15.36 72.00 -35.26
CA LYS A 628 -15.89 72.96 -34.25
C LYS A 628 -15.95 72.38 -32.83
N VAL A 629 -15.83 73.30 -31.88
CA VAL A 629 -15.51 73.16 -30.45
C VAL A 629 -16.79 73.25 -29.59
N THR A 630 -16.70 72.82 -28.32
CA THR A 630 -17.49 73.11 -27.09
C THR A 630 -18.40 71.99 -26.52
N GLY A 631 -18.25 71.72 -25.20
CA GLY A 631 -19.30 71.18 -24.32
C GLY A 631 -18.97 69.90 -23.52
N PHE A 632 -18.70 70.03 -22.21
CA PHE A 632 -18.74 69.01 -21.13
C PHE A 632 -20.16 68.40 -20.93
N PRO A 633 -20.45 67.45 -19.99
CA PRO A 633 -19.61 66.73 -19.00
C PRO A 633 -19.84 65.19 -18.95
N GLU A 634 -18.92 64.41 -18.35
CA GLU A 634 -19.30 63.16 -17.69
C GLU A 634 -18.33 62.75 -16.55
N ILE A 635 -18.93 62.32 -15.43
CA ILE A 635 -18.42 61.79 -14.15
C ILE A 635 -19.52 60.78 -13.70
N PRO A 636 -19.32 59.70 -12.91
CA PRO A 636 -18.13 58.95 -12.44
C PRO A 636 -18.29 57.41 -12.71
N PRO A 637 -17.46 56.48 -12.16
CA PRO A 637 -17.34 56.17 -10.71
C PRO A 637 -15.89 56.17 -10.17
N LYS A 638 -15.74 56.65 -8.93
CA LYS A 638 -14.75 56.28 -7.88
C LYS A 638 -15.56 55.50 -6.79
N PRO A 639 -15.00 54.92 -5.68
CA PRO A 639 -13.67 55.13 -5.08
C PRO A 639 -12.94 53.90 -4.48
N PRO A 640 -11.73 54.13 -3.89
CA PRO A 640 -10.75 53.14 -3.41
C PRO A 640 -10.55 53.15 -1.87
N SER A 641 -9.64 52.31 -1.35
CA SER A 641 -8.89 52.58 -0.10
C SER A 641 -7.42 52.14 -0.27
N GLN A 642 -6.46 53.07 -0.28
CA GLN A 642 -5.64 53.59 0.83
C GLN A 642 -4.59 52.61 1.37
N GLN A 643 -3.31 52.92 1.11
CA GLN A 643 -2.20 52.51 1.97
C GLN A 643 -0.99 53.44 1.86
N ALA A 644 -0.65 54.06 2.99
CA ALA A 644 0.68 54.38 3.52
C ALA A 644 0.46 54.92 4.96
N PRO A 645 1.35 54.76 5.96
CA PRO A 645 2.81 54.67 5.83
C PRO A 645 3.48 53.53 6.65
N GLY A 646 4.77 53.33 6.39
CA GLY A 646 5.61 52.32 7.03
C GLY A 646 6.16 52.70 8.41
N LEU A 647 6.50 51.66 9.17
CA LEU A 647 7.38 51.67 10.34
C LEU A 647 8.44 50.57 10.15
N GLN A 648 9.69 50.94 10.42
CA GLN A 648 10.90 50.11 10.35
C GLN A 648 10.92 48.99 11.41
N MET A 649 11.53 47.84 11.09
CA MET A 649 12.73 47.33 11.81
C MET A 649 13.30 46.06 11.13
N ASN A 650 14.46 46.24 10.50
CA ASN A 650 15.66 45.38 10.41
C ASN A 650 15.55 43.83 10.49
N ARG A 651 15.97 43.13 9.43
CA ARG A 651 16.80 41.90 9.56
C ARG A 651 17.68 41.70 8.32
N GLN A 652 18.99 41.74 8.56
CA GLN A 652 20.07 41.56 7.59
C GLN A 652 20.17 40.12 7.07
N GLN A 653 20.49 40.00 5.79
CA GLN A 653 21.16 38.84 5.18
C GLN A 653 22.43 39.33 4.47
N PRO A 654 23.57 38.62 4.59
CA PRO A 654 24.83 38.99 3.94
C PRO A 654 24.94 38.47 2.49
N PRO A 655 25.89 39.01 1.70
CA PRO A 655 25.84 38.96 0.24
C PRO A 655 26.63 37.81 -0.40
N THR A 656 26.35 37.65 -1.69
CA THR A 656 27.00 36.80 -2.69
C THR A 656 28.04 37.57 -3.53
N SER A 657 28.73 36.81 -4.40
CA SER A 657 29.69 37.16 -5.46
C SER A 657 31.16 37.09 -5.01
N SER A 658 32.10 36.50 -5.73
CA SER A 658 32.35 36.30 -7.18
C SER A 658 33.44 35.19 -7.30
N GLY A 659 33.85 34.56 -8.39
CA GLY A 659 33.59 34.59 -9.84
C GLY A 659 34.47 33.51 -10.51
N THR A 660 34.02 32.99 -11.65
CA THR A 660 34.76 32.46 -12.83
C THR A 660 36.21 31.97 -12.73
N HIS A 661 36.50 30.75 -13.21
CA HIS A 661 37.21 30.45 -14.49
C HIS A 661 37.55 28.94 -14.69
N SER A 662 37.67 28.59 -15.98
CA SER A 662 37.88 27.32 -16.71
C SER A 662 38.87 26.23 -16.23
N CYS A 663 38.57 25.04 -16.77
CA CYS A 663 39.29 23.77 -16.92
C CYS A 663 40.82 23.82 -17.13
N SER A 664 41.55 22.82 -16.60
CA SER A 664 42.34 21.84 -17.39
C SER A 664 42.98 20.72 -16.55
N LEU A 665 43.23 19.60 -17.25
CA LEU A 665 43.76 18.28 -16.88
C LEU A 665 45.01 18.24 -15.97
N GLY A 666 45.07 17.20 -15.12
CA GLY A 666 46.30 16.67 -14.53
C GLY A 666 46.03 15.52 -13.56
N GLN A 667 46.36 14.28 -13.95
CA GLN A 667 46.32 13.06 -13.14
C GLN A 667 47.77 12.70 -12.70
N PRO A 668 48.02 11.63 -11.92
CA PRO A 668 48.09 11.56 -10.45
C PRO A 668 49.54 11.42 -9.90
N VAL A 669 49.78 11.75 -8.62
CA VAL A 669 50.97 11.30 -7.87
C VAL A 669 50.52 10.71 -6.54
N GLY A 670 51.13 9.57 -6.18
CA GLY A 670 50.70 8.61 -5.16
C GLY A 670 50.83 9.04 -3.68
N PRO A 671 50.58 8.09 -2.76
CA PRO A 671 50.15 8.40 -1.40
C PRO A 671 51.33 8.66 -0.45
N ALA A 672 51.28 9.79 0.27
CA ALA A 672 52.13 10.04 1.43
C ALA A 672 51.44 9.50 2.70
N GLN A 673 52.17 8.68 3.45
CA GLN A 673 51.80 8.15 4.76
C GLN A 673 51.59 9.28 5.78
N PRO A 674 50.58 9.21 6.66
CA PRO A 674 50.54 10.05 7.85
C PRO A 674 51.38 9.44 8.98
N ALA A 675 52.26 10.30 9.51
CA ALA A 675 53.10 10.06 10.67
C ALA A 675 52.31 9.87 11.98
N LEU A 676 52.93 9.10 12.86
CA LEU A 676 52.56 8.79 14.24
C LEU A 676 52.48 10.06 15.12
N PRO A 677 51.41 10.30 15.88
CA PRO A 677 51.41 11.29 16.95
C PRO A 677 51.98 10.71 18.25
N LYS A 678 52.91 11.46 18.85
CA LYS A 678 53.55 11.24 20.15
C LYS A 678 52.57 11.37 21.33
N ASP A 679 52.94 10.70 22.40
CA ASP A 679 52.31 10.57 23.72
C ASP A 679 51.74 11.86 24.34
N ILE A 680 50.51 11.76 24.84
CA ILE A 680 49.91 12.66 25.84
C ILE A 680 49.40 11.76 26.98
N PRO A 681 49.72 12.06 28.26
CA PRO A 681 49.47 11.14 29.38
C PRO A 681 47.97 11.00 29.70
N ARG A 682 47.56 9.74 29.83
CA ARG A 682 46.21 9.26 30.16
C ARG A 682 45.79 9.73 31.56
N ARG A 683 44.78 10.60 31.67
CA ARG A 683 44.06 10.84 32.94
C ARG A 683 43.23 9.61 33.28
N THR A 684 43.41 9.09 34.50
CA THR A 684 42.59 8.06 35.11
C THR A 684 41.17 8.56 35.38
N PRO A 685 40.11 7.75 35.15
CA PRO A 685 38.75 8.08 35.58
C PRO A 685 38.62 7.98 37.11
N PRO A 686 37.73 8.75 37.76
CA PRO A 686 37.47 8.61 39.19
C PRO A 686 36.75 7.28 39.49
N SER A 687 37.29 6.54 40.45
CA SER A 687 36.68 5.32 41.03
C SER A 687 35.47 5.68 41.89
N ARG A 688 34.31 5.13 41.54
CA ARG A 688 33.07 5.20 42.34
C ARG A 688 33.19 4.25 43.56
N PRO A 689 32.81 4.67 44.79
CA PRO A 689 32.78 3.76 45.94
C PRO A 689 31.69 2.69 45.80
N ALA A 690 31.95 1.50 46.34
CA ALA A 690 30.98 0.40 46.38
C ALA A 690 29.78 0.73 47.32
N PRO A 691 28.57 0.23 47.02
CA PRO A 691 27.40 0.44 47.87
C PRO A 691 27.50 -0.32 49.21
N PRO A 692 26.84 0.15 50.29
CA PRO A 692 26.90 -0.49 51.60
C PRO A 692 26.16 -1.84 51.62
N ALA A 693 26.65 -2.77 52.44
CA ALA A 693 26.03 -4.08 52.63
C ALA A 693 24.62 -3.97 53.26
N PRO A 694 23.68 -4.90 52.94
CA PRO A 694 22.35 -4.90 53.53
C PRO A 694 22.40 -5.19 55.04
N LYS A 695 21.55 -4.50 55.80
CA LYS A 695 21.40 -4.71 57.25
C LYS A 695 20.73 -6.07 57.53
N PRO A 696 21.13 -6.79 58.60
CA PRO A 696 20.47 -8.03 58.99
C PRO A 696 19.06 -7.77 59.54
N PRO A 697 18.11 -8.71 59.38
CA PRO A 697 16.74 -8.53 59.85
C PRO A 697 16.65 -8.62 61.38
N THR A 698 15.96 -7.64 61.95
CA THR A 698 15.59 -7.51 63.36
C THR A 698 14.59 -8.61 63.75
N SER A 699 14.79 -9.22 64.92
CA SER A 699 13.87 -10.19 65.53
C SER A 699 12.69 -9.52 66.22
N GLN A 700 11.48 -10.02 66.00
CA GLN A 700 10.29 -10.16 66.88
C GLN A 700 9.07 -10.38 65.95
N ASP A 701 8.07 -11.22 66.20
CA ASP A 701 7.50 -11.69 67.45
C ASP A 701 6.87 -13.10 67.26
N ILE A 702 6.89 -13.88 68.35
CA ILE A 702 6.42 -15.26 68.46
C ILE A 702 4.95 -15.20 68.87
N SER A 703 4.01 -15.46 67.97
CA SER A 703 2.71 -16.05 68.33
C SER A 703 1.86 -16.45 67.12
N ARG A 704 1.49 -17.74 67.10
CA ARG A 704 0.30 -18.39 66.48
C ARG A 704 0.57 -19.39 65.32
N PRO A 705 -0.14 -20.54 65.25
CA PRO A 705 0.46 -21.85 64.92
C PRO A 705 0.30 -22.30 63.45
N ARG A 706 1.12 -23.29 63.05
CA ARG A 706 1.11 -23.95 61.74
C ARG A 706 0.12 -25.14 61.68
N PRO A 707 -0.62 -25.31 60.56
CA PRO A 707 -1.21 -26.58 60.13
C PRO A 707 -0.29 -27.38 59.18
N PRO A 708 -0.56 -28.69 58.95
CA PRO A 708 0.47 -29.72 58.73
C PRO A 708 0.92 -29.95 57.27
N GLN A 709 2.17 -30.37 57.11
CA GLN A 709 2.78 -30.82 55.85
C GLN A 709 2.51 -32.32 55.59
N ARG A 710 2.18 -32.67 54.33
CA ARG A 710 2.19 -34.04 53.81
C ARG A 710 3.48 -34.32 53.03
N ALA A 711 3.93 -35.57 53.11
CA ALA A 711 5.26 -36.06 52.77
C ALA A 711 5.57 -36.19 51.25
N LEU A 712 6.85 -36.06 50.93
CA LEU A 712 7.46 -36.37 49.62
C LEU A 712 7.82 -37.87 49.50
N PRO A 713 7.67 -38.50 48.33
CA PRO A 713 8.21 -39.83 48.06
C PRO A 713 9.67 -39.82 47.55
N ALA A 714 10.32 -40.97 47.74
CA ALA A 714 11.77 -41.20 47.73
C ALA A 714 12.42 -41.44 46.34
N ASN A 715 13.75 -41.29 46.32
CA ASN A 715 14.71 -41.54 45.24
C ASN A 715 14.67 -42.97 44.65
N PRO A 716 15.08 -43.16 43.38
CA PRO A 716 15.61 -44.42 42.86
C PRO A 716 17.15 -44.41 42.64
N ILE A 717 17.78 -45.57 42.89
CA ILE A 717 19.19 -45.95 42.65
C ILE A 717 19.27 -46.83 41.37
N PRO A 718 20.42 -46.90 40.64
CA PRO A 718 20.48 -47.21 39.21
C PRO A 718 20.87 -48.67 38.88
N SER A 719 20.64 -49.11 37.64
CA SER A 719 21.15 -50.37 37.08
C SER A 719 21.75 -50.19 35.67
N ARG A 720 22.62 -51.15 35.31
CA ARG A 720 23.82 -51.02 34.48
C ARG A 720 23.68 -51.82 33.15
N SER A 721 24.27 -51.28 32.09
CA SER A 721 24.76 -51.82 30.79
C SER A 721 24.71 -53.33 30.43
N ARG A 722 24.35 -53.63 29.16
CA ARG A 722 24.99 -54.50 28.12
C ARG A 722 24.05 -54.46 26.88
N GLY A 723 24.40 -54.29 25.60
CA GLY A 723 25.61 -54.58 24.83
C GLY A 723 25.35 -55.77 23.89
N TRP A 724 25.29 -55.56 22.56
CA TRP A 724 25.92 -56.35 21.45
C TRP A 724 25.18 -56.28 20.08
N GLN A 725 26.03 -56.31 19.03
CA GLN A 725 25.86 -56.28 17.57
C GLN A 725 25.02 -57.49 17.05
N GLY A 726 24.44 -57.61 15.84
CA GLY A 726 24.58 -57.03 14.50
C GLY A 726 24.44 -58.19 13.48
N SER A 727 23.77 -57.99 12.32
CA SER A 727 23.93 -58.70 10.99
C SER A 727 22.61 -58.89 10.19
N SER A 728 22.58 -58.46 8.92
CA SER A 728 21.60 -58.84 7.85
C SER A 728 22.18 -59.98 6.98
N PRO A 729 21.42 -60.68 6.08
CA PRO A 729 21.11 -60.20 4.71
C PRO A 729 19.77 -60.72 4.09
N ALA A 730 19.58 -60.58 2.76
CA ALA A 730 18.31 -60.41 2.02
C ALA A 730 17.88 -61.54 1.02
N VAL A 731 16.57 -61.59 0.67
CA VAL A 731 15.87 -62.01 -0.63
C VAL A 731 15.86 -63.53 -1.02
N PRO A 732 14.89 -64.18 -1.77
CA PRO A 732 13.81 -63.75 -2.74
C PRO A 732 12.36 -64.39 -2.69
N LEU A 733 11.45 -63.92 -3.59
CA LEU A 733 10.07 -64.35 -4.04
C LEU A 733 10.04 -65.69 -4.88
N PRO A 734 8.94 -66.22 -5.55
CA PRO A 734 7.49 -65.87 -5.78
C PRO A 734 6.50 -67.13 -5.72
N PRO A 735 5.34 -67.32 -6.45
CA PRO A 735 4.38 -66.48 -7.25
C PRO A 735 2.84 -66.68 -6.94
N GLY A 736 1.93 -65.72 -7.22
CA GLY A 736 0.96 -65.67 -8.37
C GLY A 736 -0.53 -65.72 -7.91
N HIS A 737 -1.46 -64.79 -8.19
CA HIS A 737 -2.32 -64.72 -9.39
C HIS A 737 -3.25 -63.47 -9.43
N THR A 738 -3.67 -63.15 -10.66
CA THR A 738 -4.47 -62.04 -11.23
C THR A 738 -6.02 -62.13 -11.10
N ARG A 739 -6.74 -60.99 -11.06
CA ARG A 739 -7.83 -60.60 -12.02
C ARG A 739 -8.44 -59.20 -11.76
N THR A 740 -9.05 -58.66 -12.82
CA THR A 740 -9.38 -57.27 -13.25
C THR A 740 -10.80 -56.75 -12.88
N PRO A 741 -11.18 -55.49 -13.23
CA PRO A 741 -12.21 -54.67 -12.55
C PRO A 741 -13.58 -54.56 -13.28
N GLY A 742 -14.58 -54.02 -12.59
CA GLY A 742 -15.93 -53.74 -13.12
C GLY A 742 -16.35 -52.27 -12.96
N HIS A 743 -16.84 -51.72 -14.06
CA HIS A 743 -17.38 -50.38 -14.31
C HIS A 743 -18.92 -50.39 -14.12
N LEU A 744 -19.58 -49.29 -13.73
CA LEU A 744 -20.89 -48.85 -14.27
C LEU A 744 -21.38 -47.52 -13.62
N GLN A 745 -22.08 -46.74 -14.44
CA GLN A 745 -22.78 -45.47 -14.22
C GLN A 745 -24.16 -45.61 -14.94
N PRO A 746 -25.05 -44.60 -15.00
CA PRO A 746 -26.03 -44.08 -14.03
C PRO A 746 -27.52 -44.31 -14.44
N GLY A 747 -28.50 -43.84 -13.63
CA GLY A 747 -29.92 -43.76 -14.00
C GLY A 747 -30.75 -42.78 -13.14
N ALA A 748 -31.61 -42.00 -13.81
CA ALA A 748 -32.56 -40.98 -13.34
C ALA A 748 -33.71 -41.56 -12.45
N GLU A 749 -34.69 -40.85 -11.86
CA GLU A 749 -35.50 -39.70 -12.31
C GLU A 749 -36.53 -39.30 -11.21
N SER A 750 -36.93 -38.01 -11.17
CA SER A 750 -38.24 -37.45 -10.68
C SER A 750 -38.64 -37.64 -9.19
N SER A 751 -39.49 -36.85 -8.51
CA SER A 751 -40.37 -35.71 -8.75
C SER A 751 -40.91 -35.25 -7.36
N GLY A 752 -41.50 -34.05 -7.24
CA GLY A 752 -42.52 -33.77 -6.21
C GLY A 752 -42.27 -32.54 -5.33
N ALA A 753 -43.03 -31.48 -5.61
CA ALA A 753 -43.04 -30.21 -4.91
C ALA A 753 -43.97 -30.19 -3.66
N TRP A 754 -43.86 -29.09 -2.89
CA TRP A 754 -44.91 -28.33 -2.17
C TRP A 754 -44.67 -28.04 -0.67
N ARG A 755 -44.43 -26.74 -0.42
CA ARG A 755 -45.01 -25.79 0.56
C ARG A 755 -45.03 -26.04 2.08
N ALA A 756 -44.62 -24.97 2.78
CA ALA A 756 -45.23 -24.26 3.94
C ALA A 756 -45.82 -25.10 5.09
N GLY A 757 -45.66 -24.76 6.37
CA GLY A 757 -45.11 -23.60 7.05
C GLY A 757 -45.57 -23.63 8.51
N ALA A 758 -45.05 -22.70 9.31
CA ALA A 758 -45.60 -22.18 10.56
C ALA A 758 -45.90 -23.12 11.76
N VAL A 759 -45.13 -22.84 12.85
CA VAL A 759 -45.65 -22.49 14.18
C VAL A 759 -46.13 -23.63 15.10
N ASN A 760 -45.39 -23.91 16.19
CA ASN A 760 -45.74 -23.37 17.51
C ASN A 760 -44.74 -23.69 18.63
N ASN A 761 -44.59 -22.71 19.52
CA ASN A 761 -44.03 -22.76 20.86
C ASN A 761 -44.75 -23.81 21.74
N PHE A 762 -44.07 -24.42 22.72
CA PHE A 762 -44.17 -24.04 24.14
C PHE A 762 -43.29 -24.91 25.05
N LYS A 763 -42.78 -24.24 26.09
CA LYS A 763 -41.95 -24.68 27.21
C LYS A 763 -42.59 -25.79 28.08
N ALA A 764 -41.74 -26.69 28.57
CA ALA A 764 -41.73 -27.23 29.95
C ALA A 764 -40.35 -27.92 30.12
N GLY A 765 -39.51 -27.60 31.11
CA GLY A 765 -39.76 -27.80 32.54
C GLY A 765 -38.92 -29.00 33.02
N GLN A 766 -37.68 -28.73 33.45
CA GLN A 766 -36.90 -29.58 34.36
C GLN A 766 -37.60 -29.67 35.75
N PRO A 767 -37.22 -30.53 36.73
CA PRO A 767 -35.91 -31.20 36.92
C PRO A 767 -35.90 -32.65 37.49
N GLY A 768 -34.73 -33.31 37.38
CA GLY A 768 -34.06 -33.97 38.52
C GLY A 768 -34.34 -35.46 38.81
N SER A 769 -33.34 -36.32 38.62
CA SER A 769 -32.49 -36.88 39.71
C SER A 769 -31.86 -38.26 39.39
N ARG A 770 -30.55 -38.33 39.69
CA ARG A 770 -29.73 -39.44 40.24
C ARG A 770 -29.74 -40.85 39.61
N GLY A 771 -28.53 -41.38 39.40
CA GLY A 771 -28.26 -42.81 39.45
C GLY A 771 -26.87 -43.20 38.93
N HIS A 772 -25.97 -43.59 39.83
CA HIS A 772 -24.59 -44.04 39.62
C HIS A 772 -24.44 -45.25 38.68
N SER A 773 -23.39 -45.24 37.84
CA SER A 773 -22.21 -46.14 37.90
C SER A 773 -21.18 -45.69 36.88
#